data_AF-A0A933G484-F1
#
_entry.id   AF-A0A933G484-F1
#
_cell.length_a   1.000
_cell.length_b   1.000
_cell.length_c   1.000
_cell.angle_alpha   90.00
_cell.angle_beta   90.00
_cell.angle_gamma   90.00
#
_symmetry.space_group_name_H-M   'P 1'
#
loop_
_entity.id
_entity.type
_entity.pdbx_description
1 polymer ?
#
loop_
_entity_poly.entity_id
_entity_poly.type
_entity_poly.pdbx_seq_one_letter_code
_entity_poly.pdbx_strand_id
1 'polypeptide(L)'
;MWFSLFAVVLILAITFYQGLLGLFSSVINCILTIVAAALAFGLYENVYFDYLIDRQPEEGQAIALMAIFIVSLLVLRVIFDLVIKDNVHFPLYVDRVGGGVFGFVTAMIIIGTLSVAVQMLPFSFRWLGFSRYAMFDATSGAPLELTPKDEKHDAEDALAEVDIRTVKFVRQGLWLSPDAFAVGLASHLSDNALAGTSSLAKARPALLDDIYWARFNAVGQKTGVARAADAISVETCWRLPDDGLYVLGKVKEGKAPLTPPRANDEKLPGGYQWLAVRVKLTNDATDDGSSYRFTTNQVSLVTRGKGGRTRVYRLVGINAPAENVLNAPSKLKELHYRLHPGETVIRSGGRFDFVFEVPEDEEPWFVEFRRNARAEVRRIDEEAAPSLAEAARPGARRPGKRDIKPEDQQAPDTGGGNVREDQPPDRGNRPKPQINVHRGVDPGEEARSGGRTRRYTTDQTGSFFSNDLPFDSLTNYTTNTIEIRSDTVIGGQGYLIARLDKNDQPLKGNKPPLQHFDVPENVRLLQVSVRRLHPGSTLAQAMDFARQLGNVSVKDGQGKEYPAVGTWGIATVGRDRLFELIYFDETTQIGSPAPPKLDKIRRDDMVNDYALYYLFHIPPGKRIVTFLTPKGSGEDLRDQNLVAPN
;
A
#
# COMPACT_ATOMS: atom_id res chain seq x y z
N MET A 1 22.16 -17.74 0.58
CA MET A 1 22.95 -18.70 1.39
C MET A 1 23.52 -18.05 2.65
N TRP A 2 23.90 -16.76 2.64
CA TRP A 2 24.45 -16.07 3.81
C TRP A 2 23.54 -16.11 5.03
N PHE A 3 22.23 -15.92 4.86
CA PHE A 3 21.30 -16.00 6.00
C PHE A 3 21.31 -17.37 6.69
N SER A 4 21.31 -18.45 5.91
CA SER A 4 21.37 -19.81 6.46
C SER A 4 22.70 -20.04 7.18
N LEU A 5 23.83 -19.60 6.63
CA LEU A 5 25.13 -19.70 7.28
C LEU A 5 25.15 -18.94 8.61
N PHE A 6 24.63 -17.71 8.63
CA PHE A 6 24.54 -16.90 9.84
C PHE A 6 23.68 -17.56 10.91
N ALA A 7 22.51 -18.09 10.55
CA ALA A 7 21.64 -18.81 11.47
C ALA A 7 22.35 -20.01 12.11
N VAL A 8 23.13 -20.76 11.32
CA VAL A 8 23.89 -21.93 11.81
C VAL A 8 24.96 -21.55 12.81
N VAL A 9 25.75 -20.52 12.49
CA VAL A 9 26.81 -20.05 13.39
C VAL A 9 26.21 -19.62 14.72
N LEU A 10 25.08 -18.90 14.69
CA LEU A 10 24.38 -18.52 15.92
C LEU A 10 23.82 -19.71 16.69
N ILE A 11 23.24 -20.70 16.00
CA ILE A 11 22.73 -21.92 16.64
C ILE A 11 23.87 -22.64 17.38
N LEU A 12 25.01 -22.84 16.71
CA LEU A 12 26.18 -23.49 17.30
C LEU A 12 26.76 -22.70 18.47
N ALA A 13 26.84 -21.38 18.37
CA ALA A 13 27.34 -20.52 19.44
C ALA A 13 26.44 -20.59 20.70
N ILE A 14 25.12 -20.49 20.54
CA ILE A 14 24.17 -20.60 21.66
C ILE A 14 24.21 -22.00 22.26
N THR A 15 24.26 -23.04 21.42
CA THR A 15 24.34 -24.45 21.85
C THR A 15 25.59 -24.69 22.67
N PHE A 16 26.75 -24.20 22.20
CA PHE A 16 28.01 -24.32 22.90
C PHE A 16 27.99 -23.58 24.24
N TYR A 17 27.48 -22.34 24.25
CA TYR A 17 27.36 -21.54 25.47
C TYR A 17 26.49 -22.22 26.53
N GLN A 18 25.32 -22.74 26.15
CA GLN A 18 24.43 -23.49 27.05
C GLN A 18 25.08 -24.78 27.55
N GLY A 19 25.83 -25.48 26.69
CA GLY A 19 26.63 -26.65 27.10
C GLY A 19 27.66 -26.36 28.19
N LEU A 20 28.14 -25.12 28.31
CA LEU A 20 29.05 -24.70 29.38
C LEU A 20 28.32 -24.35 30.70
N LEU A 21 27.04 -23.98 30.64
CA LEU A 21 26.22 -23.63 31.82
C LEU A 21 25.71 -24.85 32.59
N GLY A 22 25.78 -26.04 31.99
CA GLY A 22 25.32 -27.30 32.57
C GLY A 22 23.88 -27.67 32.20
N LEU A 23 23.51 -28.90 32.49
CA LEU A 23 22.25 -29.54 32.12
C LEU A 23 21.06 -28.86 32.81
N PHE A 24 21.12 -28.66 34.13
CA PHE A 24 19.99 -28.13 34.89
C PHE A 24 19.59 -26.72 34.42
N SER A 25 20.58 -25.82 34.28
CA SER A 25 20.36 -24.45 33.79
C SER A 25 19.82 -24.45 32.35
N SER A 26 20.35 -25.31 31.49
CA SER A 26 19.91 -25.41 30.09
C SER A 26 18.49 -25.94 29.95
N VAL A 27 18.09 -26.92 30.77
CA VAL A 27 16.71 -27.44 30.79
C VAL A 27 15.72 -26.35 31.19
N ILE A 28 16.00 -25.62 32.27
CA ILE A 28 15.17 -24.50 32.70
C ILE A 28 15.07 -23.49 31.57
N ASN A 29 16.21 -23.06 31.02
CA ASN A 29 16.22 -22.07 29.97
C ASN A 29 15.46 -22.52 28.71
N CYS A 30 15.54 -23.80 28.36
CA CYS A 30 14.76 -24.40 27.28
C CYS A 30 13.26 -24.27 27.55
N ILE A 31 12.79 -24.63 28.75
CA ILE A 31 11.37 -24.53 29.12
C ILE A 31 10.89 -23.06 29.06
N LEU A 32 11.67 -22.12 29.61
CA LEU A 32 11.32 -20.69 29.56
C LEU A 32 11.25 -20.17 28.13
N THR A 33 12.16 -20.63 27.28
CA THR A 33 12.20 -20.26 25.85
C THR A 33 10.98 -20.81 25.11
N ILE A 34 10.55 -22.05 25.40
CA ILE A 34 9.33 -22.64 24.83
C ILE A 34 8.10 -21.80 25.22
N VAL A 35 7.96 -21.45 26.51
CA VAL A 35 6.84 -20.65 27.00
C VAL A 35 6.85 -19.24 26.40
N ALA A 36 8.02 -18.59 26.34
CA ALA A 36 8.16 -17.26 25.74
C ALA A 36 7.82 -17.25 24.24
N ALA A 37 8.23 -18.29 23.49
CA ALA A 37 7.85 -18.43 22.09
C ALA A 37 6.35 -18.62 21.92
N ALA A 38 5.71 -19.48 22.73
CA ALA A 38 4.28 -19.68 22.67
C ALA A 38 3.49 -18.39 22.97
N LEU A 39 3.92 -17.61 23.98
CA LEU A 39 3.34 -16.30 24.28
C LEU A 39 3.53 -15.31 23.12
N ALA A 40 4.74 -15.24 22.56
CA ALA A 40 5.04 -14.34 21.44
C ALA A 40 4.14 -14.63 20.23
N PHE A 41 4.07 -15.88 19.79
CA PHE A 41 3.24 -16.26 18.65
C PHE A 41 1.73 -16.17 18.93
N GLY A 42 1.29 -16.34 20.18
CA GLY A 42 -0.11 -16.21 20.55
C GLY A 42 -0.60 -14.76 20.69
N LEU A 43 0.29 -13.82 20.99
CA LEU A 43 -0.09 -12.44 21.32
C LEU A 43 0.37 -11.38 20.30
N TYR A 44 1.34 -11.68 19.43
CA TYR A 44 1.91 -10.65 18.55
C TYR A 44 0.90 -10.02 17.59
N GLU A 45 -0.08 -10.79 17.07
CA GLU A 45 -1.12 -10.24 16.18
C GLU A 45 -1.95 -9.19 16.94
N ASN A 46 -2.45 -9.52 18.14
CA ASN A 46 -3.26 -8.60 18.95
C ASN A 46 -2.47 -7.33 19.27
N VAL A 47 -1.23 -7.46 19.75
CA VAL A 47 -0.38 -6.30 20.08
C VAL A 47 -0.11 -5.44 18.84
N TYR A 48 0.10 -6.06 17.69
CA TYR A 48 0.32 -5.34 16.44
C TYR A 48 -0.92 -4.56 16.00
N PHE A 49 -2.08 -5.23 15.92
CA PHE A 49 -3.32 -4.63 15.43
C PHE A 49 -3.89 -3.57 16.37
N ASP A 50 -3.76 -3.76 17.69
CA ASP A 50 -4.31 -2.81 18.66
C ASP A 50 -3.41 -1.58 18.88
N TYR A 51 -2.09 -1.71 18.70
CA TYR A 51 -1.15 -0.64 19.12
C TYR A 51 -0.16 -0.14 18.07
N LEU A 52 0.21 -0.97 17.08
CA LEU A 52 1.32 -0.66 16.16
C LEU A 52 0.89 -0.40 14.72
N ILE A 53 -0.27 -0.90 14.27
CA ILE A 53 -0.71 -0.77 12.87
C ILE A 53 -0.74 0.69 12.39
N ASP A 54 -1.19 1.63 13.21
CA ASP A 54 -1.29 3.05 12.84
C ASP A 54 0.09 3.75 12.75
N ARG A 55 1.09 3.24 13.45
CA ARG A 55 2.42 3.89 13.57
C ARG A 55 3.47 3.24 12.68
N GLN A 56 3.43 1.91 12.58
CA GLN A 56 4.39 1.05 11.89
C GLN A 56 3.64 -0.09 11.20
N PRO A 57 2.88 0.21 10.12
CA PRO A 57 2.07 -0.80 9.44
C PRO A 57 2.92 -1.91 8.80
N GLU A 58 4.15 -1.63 8.38
CA GLU A 58 4.99 -2.62 7.71
C GLU A 58 5.86 -3.41 8.70
N GLU A 59 6.50 -2.73 9.66
CA GLU A 59 7.48 -3.35 10.57
C GLU A 59 6.87 -3.81 11.89
N GLY A 60 5.67 -3.33 12.23
CA GLY A 60 5.08 -3.49 13.56
C GLY A 60 4.90 -4.95 13.98
N GLN A 61 4.64 -5.87 13.05
CA GLN A 61 4.47 -7.29 13.36
C GLN A 61 5.77 -7.94 13.84
N ALA A 62 6.87 -7.67 13.14
CA ALA A 62 8.20 -8.17 13.51
C ALA A 62 8.60 -7.63 14.89
N ILE A 63 8.33 -6.34 15.11
CA ILE A 63 8.61 -5.66 16.38
C ILE A 63 7.76 -6.25 17.50
N ALA A 64 6.46 -6.45 17.30
CA ALA A 64 5.56 -7.06 18.29
C ALA A 64 6.03 -8.47 18.67
N LEU A 65 6.31 -9.32 17.68
CA LEU A 65 6.75 -10.69 17.90
C LEU A 65 8.05 -10.73 18.72
N MET A 66 9.06 -9.97 18.31
CA MET A 66 10.35 -9.93 19.01
C MET A 66 10.27 -9.30 20.38
N ALA A 67 9.51 -8.20 20.54
CA ALA A 67 9.38 -7.53 21.81
C ALA A 67 8.72 -8.43 22.85
N ILE A 68 7.61 -9.11 22.50
CA ILE A 68 6.93 -10.04 23.40
C ILE A 68 7.87 -11.20 23.73
N PHE A 69 8.54 -11.80 22.73
CA PHE A 69 9.48 -12.89 22.97
C PHE A 69 10.60 -12.51 23.96
N ILE A 70 11.28 -11.39 23.71
CA ILE A 70 12.42 -10.94 24.54
C ILE A 70 11.95 -10.57 25.94
N VAL A 71 10.89 -9.77 26.06
CA VAL A 71 10.39 -9.31 27.36
C VAL A 71 9.89 -10.50 28.18
N SER A 72 9.10 -11.40 27.59
CA SER A 72 8.63 -12.60 28.28
C SER A 72 9.79 -13.49 28.72
N LEU A 73 10.79 -13.73 27.87
CA LEU A 73 11.95 -14.54 28.22
C LEU A 73 12.75 -13.92 29.38
N LEU A 74 13.02 -12.61 29.33
CA LEU A 74 13.76 -11.90 30.38
C LEU A 74 13.01 -11.89 31.71
N VAL A 75 11.71 -11.61 31.71
CA VAL A 75 10.88 -11.61 32.92
C VAL A 75 10.83 -13.01 33.53
N LEU A 76 10.55 -14.03 32.72
CA LEU A 76 10.55 -15.42 33.18
C LEU A 76 11.91 -15.83 33.74
N ARG A 77 12.99 -15.40 33.09
CA ARG A 77 14.36 -15.67 33.54
C ARG A 77 14.64 -15.06 34.91
N VAL A 78 14.35 -13.78 35.09
CA VAL A 78 14.54 -13.07 36.36
C VAL A 78 13.73 -13.74 37.48
N ILE A 79 12.48 -14.12 37.22
CA ILE A 79 11.64 -14.83 38.21
C ILE A 79 12.29 -16.15 38.61
N PHE A 80 12.73 -16.96 37.65
CA PHE A 80 13.33 -18.26 37.93
C PHE A 80 14.67 -18.15 38.66
N ASP A 81 15.51 -17.17 38.31
CA ASP A 81 16.78 -16.92 38.99
C ASP A 81 16.57 -16.46 40.45
N LEU A 82 15.44 -15.82 40.77
CA LEU A 82 15.08 -15.46 42.15
C LEU A 82 14.50 -16.64 42.96
N VAL A 83 13.76 -17.53 42.29
CA VAL A 83 13.10 -18.69 42.92
C VAL A 83 14.09 -19.82 43.17
N ILE A 84 15.00 -20.08 42.22
CA ILE A 84 15.95 -21.19 42.27
C ILE A 84 17.31 -20.64 42.67
N LYS A 85 17.65 -20.76 43.97
CA LYS A 85 18.88 -20.19 44.52
C LYS A 85 20.13 -21.04 44.28
N ASP A 86 19.96 -22.35 44.10
CA ASP A 86 21.07 -23.31 43.97
C ASP A 86 20.93 -24.19 42.72
N ASN A 87 22.07 -24.61 42.17
CA ASN A 87 22.17 -25.44 40.98
C ASN A 87 22.39 -26.91 41.35
N VAL A 88 21.80 -27.84 40.59
CA VAL A 88 22.03 -29.28 40.76
C VAL A 88 23.31 -29.67 40.02
N HIS A 89 24.28 -30.25 40.72
CA HIS A 89 25.53 -30.71 40.14
C HIS A 89 25.42 -32.13 39.59
N PHE A 90 25.70 -32.29 38.30
CA PHE A 90 25.80 -33.58 37.63
C PHE A 90 27.27 -33.92 37.30
N PRO A 91 27.60 -35.19 37.02
CA PRO A 91 28.91 -35.55 36.47
C PRO A 91 29.20 -34.73 35.20
N LEU A 92 30.43 -34.22 35.08
CA LEU A 92 30.82 -33.22 34.07
C LEU A 92 30.37 -33.56 32.64
N TYR A 93 30.51 -34.82 32.22
CA TYR A 93 30.13 -35.23 30.87
C TYR A 93 28.61 -35.25 30.67
N VAL A 94 27.87 -35.74 31.66
CA VAL A 94 26.39 -35.73 31.63
C VAL A 94 25.88 -34.30 31.62
N ASP A 95 26.49 -33.44 32.43
CA ASP A 95 26.13 -32.03 32.55
C ASP A 95 26.34 -31.26 31.24
N ARG A 96 27.50 -31.44 30.60
CA ARG A 96 27.83 -30.76 29.33
C ARG A 96 27.05 -31.29 28.13
N VAL A 97 26.90 -32.61 28.03
CA VAL A 97 26.14 -33.22 26.93
C VAL A 97 24.66 -32.86 27.06
N GLY A 98 24.12 -32.97 28.26
CA GLY A 98 22.76 -32.56 28.57
C GLY A 98 22.53 -31.07 28.28
N GLY A 99 23.43 -30.21 28.76
CA GLY A 99 23.42 -28.78 28.47
C GLY A 99 23.47 -28.48 26.97
N GLY A 100 24.28 -29.21 26.22
CA GLY A 100 24.36 -29.09 24.76
C GLY A 100 23.06 -29.49 24.05
N VAL A 101 22.41 -30.59 24.44
CA VAL A 101 21.15 -31.05 23.82
C VAL A 101 20.02 -30.04 24.05
N PHE A 102 19.79 -29.63 25.30
CA PHE A 102 18.75 -28.63 25.61
C PHE A 102 19.14 -27.23 25.10
N GLY A 103 20.44 -26.94 25.06
CA GLY A 103 21.00 -25.74 24.43
C GLY A 103 20.70 -25.67 22.94
N PHE A 104 20.78 -26.80 22.23
CA PHE A 104 20.44 -26.88 20.81
C PHE A 104 18.96 -26.62 20.55
N VAL A 105 18.06 -27.24 21.32
CA VAL A 105 16.62 -26.97 21.21
C VAL A 105 16.31 -25.50 21.51
N THR A 106 16.90 -24.96 22.57
CA THR A 106 16.81 -23.54 22.91
C THR A 106 17.25 -22.64 21.74
N ALA A 107 18.42 -22.94 21.16
CA ALA A 107 18.98 -22.19 20.05
C ALA A 107 18.07 -22.24 18.80
N MET A 108 17.49 -23.40 18.50
CA MET A 108 16.54 -23.57 17.40
C MET A 108 15.30 -22.68 17.58
N ILE A 109 14.77 -22.54 18.80
CA ILE A 109 13.60 -21.70 19.08
C ILE A 109 13.95 -20.21 19.00
N ILE A 110 15.07 -19.80 19.60
CA ILE A 110 15.51 -18.39 19.60
C ILE A 110 15.78 -17.92 18.16
N ILE A 111 16.61 -18.68 17.43
CA ILE A 111 16.97 -18.33 16.04
C ILE A 111 15.79 -18.52 15.10
N GLY A 112 14.91 -19.49 15.36
CA GLY A 112 13.67 -19.67 14.62
C GLY A 112 12.74 -18.47 14.74
N THR A 113 12.46 -18.03 15.96
CA THR A 113 11.62 -16.85 16.23
C THR A 113 12.23 -15.59 15.61
N LEU A 114 13.54 -15.38 15.78
CA LEU A 114 14.27 -14.28 15.14
C LEU A 114 14.14 -14.33 13.61
N SER A 115 14.30 -15.52 13.01
CA SER A 115 14.19 -15.71 11.57
C SER A 115 12.79 -15.42 11.04
N VAL A 116 11.75 -15.75 11.80
CA VAL A 116 10.37 -15.38 11.47
C VAL A 116 10.18 -13.87 11.52
N ALA A 117 10.63 -13.20 12.58
CA ALA A 117 10.53 -11.75 12.70
C ALA A 117 11.27 -11.01 11.58
N VAL A 118 12.49 -11.45 11.25
CA VAL A 118 13.27 -10.90 10.12
C VAL A 118 12.54 -11.11 8.79
N GLN A 119 11.88 -12.25 8.61
CA GLN A 119 11.06 -12.50 7.42
C GLN A 119 9.78 -11.66 7.39
N MET A 120 9.27 -11.17 8.52
CA MET A 120 8.12 -10.26 8.57
C MET A 120 8.47 -8.81 8.21
N LEU A 121 9.75 -8.43 8.21
CA LEU A 121 10.18 -7.09 7.80
C LEU A 121 9.96 -6.88 6.29
N PRO A 122 9.75 -5.63 5.83
CA PRO A 122 9.49 -5.27 4.44
C PRO A 122 10.77 -5.33 3.58
N PHE A 123 11.53 -6.41 3.70
CA PHE A 123 12.63 -6.70 2.79
C PHE A 123 12.08 -7.27 1.48
N SER A 124 12.89 -7.15 0.42
CA SER A 124 12.62 -7.81 -0.86
C SER A 124 12.45 -9.33 -0.68
N PHE A 125 11.76 -9.98 -1.62
CA PHE A 125 11.47 -11.42 -1.59
C PHE A 125 12.73 -12.29 -1.48
N ARG A 126 13.90 -11.76 -1.89
CA ARG A 126 15.22 -12.35 -1.69
C ARG A 126 16.03 -11.49 -0.72
N TRP A 127 16.35 -12.03 0.45
CA TRP A 127 17.14 -11.34 1.46
C TRP A 127 18.36 -12.18 1.87
N LEU A 128 19.56 -11.58 1.85
CA LEU A 128 20.85 -12.27 2.09
C LEU A 128 20.99 -13.58 1.29
N GLY A 129 20.48 -13.56 0.06
CA GLY A 129 20.46 -14.70 -0.86
C GLY A 129 19.60 -15.87 -0.40
N PHE A 130 18.66 -15.66 0.52
CA PHE A 130 17.61 -16.62 0.87
C PHE A 130 16.27 -16.14 0.31
N SER A 131 15.54 -17.07 -0.32
CA SER A 131 14.13 -16.93 -0.68
C SER A 131 13.44 -18.20 -0.23
N ARG A 132 12.26 -18.10 0.39
CA ARG A 132 11.49 -19.27 0.81
C ARG A 132 11.04 -20.10 -0.39
N TYR A 133 10.82 -19.47 -1.54
CA TYR A 133 10.47 -20.17 -2.78
C TYR A 133 11.50 -19.84 -3.86
N ALA A 134 12.04 -20.88 -4.47
CA ALA A 134 12.79 -20.75 -5.72
C ALA A 134 11.81 -20.79 -6.89
N MET A 135 12.12 -19.98 -7.90
CA MET A 135 11.35 -19.87 -9.12
C MET A 135 12.00 -20.72 -10.19
N PHE A 136 11.22 -21.59 -10.81
CA PHE A 136 11.62 -22.42 -11.93
C PHE A 136 10.71 -22.11 -13.10
N ASP A 137 11.23 -22.14 -14.32
CA ASP A 137 10.40 -22.11 -15.52
C ASP A 137 9.65 -23.44 -15.61
N ALA A 138 8.32 -23.37 -15.71
CA ALA A 138 7.42 -24.52 -15.77
C ALA A 138 7.63 -25.36 -17.04
N THR A 139 8.11 -24.75 -18.11
CA THR A 139 8.35 -25.41 -19.41
C THR A 139 9.70 -26.07 -19.45
N SER A 140 10.76 -25.35 -19.06
CA SER A 140 12.13 -25.85 -19.14
C SER A 140 12.59 -26.59 -17.88
N GLY A 141 11.93 -26.38 -16.75
CA GLY A 141 12.36 -26.86 -15.44
C GLY A 141 13.64 -26.19 -14.92
N ALA A 142 14.18 -25.21 -15.65
CA ALA A 142 15.40 -24.51 -15.28
C ALA A 142 15.13 -23.50 -14.15
N PRO A 143 16.07 -23.29 -13.22
CA PRO A 143 15.97 -22.23 -12.23
C PRO A 143 15.96 -20.88 -12.95
N LEU A 144 15.00 -20.01 -12.60
CA LEU A 144 14.95 -18.64 -13.11
C LEU A 144 15.96 -17.80 -12.35
N GLU A 145 17.05 -17.42 -13.02
CA GLU A 145 18.04 -16.52 -12.46
C GLU A 145 17.55 -15.08 -12.54
N LEU A 146 17.08 -14.55 -11.40
CA LEU A 146 16.77 -13.13 -11.23
C LEU A 146 18.05 -12.33 -10.97
N THR A 147 19.03 -12.48 -11.86
CA THR A 147 20.26 -11.68 -11.85
C THR A 147 19.94 -10.39 -12.59
N PRO A 148 20.07 -9.21 -11.95
CA PRO A 148 19.84 -7.96 -12.65
C PRO A 148 20.80 -7.82 -13.82
N LYS A 149 20.30 -7.36 -14.97
CA LYS A 149 21.12 -7.21 -16.19
C LYS A 149 22.26 -6.21 -16.00
N ASP A 150 22.01 -5.15 -15.22
CA ASP A 150 22.94 -4.04 -14.98
C ASP A 150 22.86 -3.58 -13.51
N GLU A 151 23.88 -2.86 -13.02
CA GLU A 151 23.92 -2.28 -11.66
C GLU A 151 22.76 -1.33 -11.32
N LYS A 152 22.01 -0.87 -12.33
CA LYS A 152 20.87 0.03 -12.16
C LYS A 152 19.53 -0.67 -12.00
N HIS A 153 19.46 -1.93 -12.40
CA HIS A 153 18.25 -2.74 -12.27
C HIS A 153 18.38 -3.51 -10.97
N ASP A 154 17.32 -3.53 -10.18
CA ASP A 154 17.26 -4.34 -8.98
C ASP A 154 16.67 -5.72 -9.32
N ALA A 155 16.75 -6.65 -8.36
CA ALA A 155 16.13 -7.98 -8.53
C ALA A 155 14.61 -7.90 -8.71
N GLU A 156 14.01 -6.80 -8.27
CA GLU A 156 12.62 -6.48 -8.57
C GLU A 156 12.46 -6.25 -10.06
N ASP A 157 13.18 -5.32 -10.70
CA ASP A 157 13.05 -5.07 -12.14
C ASP A 157 13.20 -6.34 -13.00
N ALA A 158 14.13 -7.23 -12.63
CA ALA A 158 14.28 -8.54 -13.28
C ALA A 158 13.02 -9.41 -13.15
N LEU A 159 12.33 -9.39 -12.00
CA LEU A 159 11.09 -10.11 -11.78
C LEU A 159 9.92 -9.56 -12.61
N ALA A 160 9.90 -8.26 -12.91
CA ALA A 160 8.86 -7.65 -13.77
C ALA A 160 8.97 -8.12 -15.22
N GLU A 161 10.16 -8.47 -15.68
CA GLU A 161 10.38 -9.02 -17.01
C GLU A 161 9.98 -10.49 -17.12
N VAL A 162 9.90 -11.22 -16.00
CA VAL A 162 9.53 -12.64 -15.98
C VAL A 162 8.03 -12.80 -16.20
N ASP A 163 7.66 -13.61 -17.20
CA ASP A 163 6.28 -14.04 -17.38
C ASP A 163 5.88 -14.96 -16.23
N ILE A 164 5.28 -14.40 -15.17
CA ILE A 164 4.87 -15.12 -13.94
C ILE A 164 3.99 -16.34 -14.26
N ARG A 165 3.32 -16.35 -15.41
CA ARG A 165 2.45 -17.44 -15.86
C ARG A 165 3.21 -18.74 -16.12
N THR A 166 4.50 -18.65 -16.46
CA THR A 166 5.37 -19.80 -16.69
C THR A 166 6.20 -20.13 -15.46
N VAL A 167 5.98 -19.51 -14.30
CA VAL A 167 6.80 -19.72 -13.11
C VAL A 167 6.19 -20.79 -12.20
N LYS A 168 7.00 -21.80 -11.90
CA LYS A 168 6.74 -22.80 -10.84
C LYS A 168 7.52 -22.42 -9.59
N PHE A 169 6.79 -22.26 -8.48
CA PHE A 169 7.38 -21.98 -7.18
C PHE A 169 7.67 -23.28 -6.43
N VAL A 170 8.93 -23.48 -6.02
CA VAL A 170 9.35 -24.64 -5.23
C VAL A 170 9.84 -24.16 -3.87
N ARG A 171 9.22 -24.66 -2.81
CA ARG A 171 9.57 -24.29 -1.43
C ARG A 171 10.98 -24.76 -1.08
N GLN A 172 11.77 -23.86 -0.51
CA GLN A 172 13.11 -24.07 -0.01
C GLN A 172 13.15 -23.91 1.51
N GLY A 173 13.82 -24.85 2.18
CA GLY A 173 14.12 -24.84 3.61
C GLY A 173 15.30 -23.91 3.94
N LEU A 174 15.35 -23.36 5.16
CA LEU A 174 16.64 -22.99 5.74
C LEU A 174 17.34 -24.30 6.10
N TRP A 175 18.67 -24.31 6.11
CA TRP A 175 19.38 -25.45 6.69
C TRP A 175 18.99 -25.58 8.17
N LEU A 176 18.61 -26.79 8.59
CA LEU A 176 17.93 -27.12 9.87
C LEU A 176 16.51 -26.54 10.05
N SER A 177 16.06 -25.60 9.22
CA SER A 177 14.72 -24.99 9.27
C SER A 177 14.29 -24.53 10.68
N PRO A 178 15.09 -23.70 11.38
CA PRO A 178 14.78 -23.25 12.74
C PRO A 178 13.47 -22.46 12.81
N ASP A 179 13.13 -21.70 11.77
CA ASP A 179 11.86 -20.99 11.65
C ASP A 179 10.66 -21.94 11.59
N ALA A 180 10.73 -22.99 10.77
CA ALA A 180 9.70 -24.02 10.72
C ALA A 180 9.58 -24.79 12.04
N PHE A 181 10.72 -25.04 12.72
CA PHE A 181 10.71 -25.66 14.06
C PHE A 181 9.99 -24.77 15.09
N ALA A 182 10.33 -23.47 15.16
CA ALA A 182 9.72 -22.54 16.10
C ALA A 182 8.21 -22.36 15.84
N VAL A 183 7.81 -22.16 14.58
CA VAL A 183 6.40 -22.04 14.19
C VAL A 183 5.65 -23.36 14.42
N GLY A 184 6.25 -24.49 14.09
CA GLY A 184 5.65 -25.81 14.31
C GLY A 184 5.42 -26.12 15.78
N LEU A 185 6.41 -25.79 16.64
CA LEU A 185 6.28 -25.90 18.09
C LEU A 185 5.19 -24.99 18.64
N ALA A 186 5.19 -23.70 18.26
CA ALA A 186 4.18 -22.74 18.71
C ALA A 186 2.77 -23.14 18.24
N SER A 187 2.65 -23.59 16.99
CA SER A 187 1.41 -24.13 16.41
C SER A 187 0.92 -25.36 17.20
N HIS A 188 1.80 -26.30 17.51
CA HIS A 188 1.46 -27.48 18.30
C HIS A 188 0.99 -27.12 19.72
N LEU A 189 1.68 -26.20 20.40
CA LEU A 189 1.29 -25.76 21.75
C LEU A 189 -0.05 -25.01 21.75
N SER A 190 -0.24 -24.16 20.73
CA SER A 190 -1.46 -23.39 20.49
C SER A 190 -2.69 -24.27 20.23
N ASP A 191 -2.51 -25.43 19.60
CA ASP A 191 -3.62 -26.38 19.38
C ASP A 191 -3.95 -27.24 20.60
N ASN A 192 -3.08 -27.25 21.60
CA ASN A 192 -3.21 -28.09 22.78
C ASN A 192 -3.29 -27.24 24.06
N ALA A 193 -2.20 -27.19 24.83
CA ALA A 193 -2.19 -26.68 26.20
C ALA A 193 -2.27 -25.14 26.31
N LEU A 194 -1.97 -24.41 25.23
CA LEU A 194 -1.88 -22.95 25.23
C LEU A 194 -2.81 -22.32 24.18
N ALA A 195 -3.99 -22.92 23.99
CA ALA A 195 -5.03 -22.36 23.12
C ALA A 195 -5.55 -21.05 23.72
N GLY A 196 -5.14 -19.92 23.13
CA GLY A 196 -5.76 -18.62 23.38
C GLY A 196 -7.15 -18.52 22.75
N THR A 197 -7.69 -17.29 22.69
CA THR A 197 -8.95 -17.00 21.97
C THR A 197 -8.85 -17.31 20.47
N SER A 198 -7.64 -17.26 19.91
CA SER A 198 -7.32 -17.75 18.58
C SER A 198 -6.12 -18.69 18.66
N SER A 199 -6.26 -19.92 18.15
CA SER A 199 -5.11 -20.81 17.96
C SER A 199 -4.34 -20.34 16.73
N LEU A 200 -3.02 -20.16 16.86
CA LEU A 200 -2.10 -19.91 15.76
C LEU A 200 -2.24 -20.97 14.66
N ALA A 201 -2.36 -22.25 15.00
CA ALA A 201 -2.49 -23.30 13.99
C ALA A 201 -3.81 -23.15 13.22
N LYS A 202 -4.88 -22.73 13.90
CA LYS A 202 -6.18 -22.50 13.28
C LYS A 202 -6.21 -21.22 12.44
N ALA A 203 -5.65 -20.13 12.97
CA ALA A 203 -5.67 -18.81 12.35
C ALA A 203 -4.62 -18.66 11.23
N ARG A 204 -3.48 -19.36 11.35
CA ARG A 204 -2.28 -19.24 10.51
C ARG A 204 -1.62 -20.62 10.28
N PRO A 205 -2.32 -21.62 9.71
CA PRO A 205 -1.74 -22.95 9.51
C PRO A 205 -0.51 -22.94 8.59
N ALA A 206 -0.36 -21.91 7.75
CA ALA A 206 0.74 -21.73 6.82
C ALA A 206 1.50 -20.40 7.04
N LEU A 207 1.71 -19.98 8.31
CA LEU A 207 2.28 -18.67 8.66
C LEU A 207 3.54 -18.30 7.85
N LEU A 208 4.50 -19.21 7.69
CA LEU A 208 5.75 -18.93 6.96
C LEU A 208 5.50 -18.63 5.48
N ASP A 209 4.52 -19.31 4.89
CA ASP A 209 4.15 -19.12 3.50
C ASP A 209 3.41 -17.78 3.37
N ASP A 210 2.48 -17.47 4.29
CA ASP A 210 1.81 -16.16 4.37
C ASP A 210 2.82 -14.99 4.43
N ILE A 211 3.86 -15.12 5.27
CA ILE A 211 4.89 -14.09 5.43
C ILE A 211 5.71 -13.90 4.14
N TYR A 212 6.07 -15.00 3.47
CA TYR A 212 6.76 -14.89 2.19
C TYR A 212 5.89 -14.21 1.14
N TRP A 213 4.67 -14.69 0.99
CA TRP A 213 3.75 -14.24 -0.04
C TRP A 213 3.28 -12.79 0.17
N ALA A 214 3.18 -12.35 1.41
CA ALA A 214 2.90 -10.95 1.74
C ALA A 214 3.96 -9.98 1.20
N ARG A 215 5.21 -10.45 1.04
CA ARG A 215 6.33 -9.67 0.48
C ARG A 215 6.51 -9.86 -1.02
N PHE A 216 5.87 -10.89 -1.58
CA PHE A 216 5.91 -11.15 -3.02
C PHE A 216 4.93 -10.21 -3.73
N ASN A 217 5.34 -8.95 -3.88
CA ASN A 217 4.68 -7.97 -4.72
C ASN A 217 5.49 -7.84 -6.00
N ALA A 218 4.83 -7.95 -7.16
CA ALA A 218 5.49 -7.65 -8.42
C ALA A 218 5.91 -6.17 -8.43
N VAL A 219 7.23 -5.96 -8.33
CA VAL A 219 8.07 -4.80 -8.71
C VAL A 219 7.43 -3.42 -8.58
N GLY A 220 7.93 -2.64 -7.61
CA GLY A 220 7.64 -1.22 -7.46
C GLY A 220 6.27 -0.89 -6.85
N GLN A 221 5.40 -1.88 -6.66
CA GLN A 221 4.09 -1.67 -6.05
C GLN A 221 4.14 -1.88 -4.53
N LYS A 222 4.23 -0.76 -3.79
CA LYS A 222 4.05 -0.74 -2.34
C LYS A 222 2.58 -0.96 -1.99
N THR A 223 2.18 -2.22 -1.89
CA THR A 223 0.87 -2.59 -1.35
C THR A 223 0.96 -2.75 0.16
N GLY A 224 0.05 -2.12 0.90
CA GLY A 224 -0.04 -2.33 2.34
C GLY A 224 -0.29 -3.82 2.66
N VAL A 225 0.56 -4.40 3.51
CA VAL A 225 0.51 -5.84 3.84
C VAL A 225 -0.65 -6.18 4.77
N ALA A 226 -1.05 -5.25 5.63
CA ALA A 226 -2.10 -5.42 6.63
C ALA A 226 -3.21 -4.38 6.44
N ARG A 227 -4.45 -4.78 6.72
CA ARG A 227 -5.65 -3.91 6.64
C ARG A 227 -6.51 -4.01 7.88
N ALA A 228 -7.42 -3.06 8.05
CA ALA A 228 -8.41 -3.11 9.14
C ALA A 228 -9.24 -4.40 9.06
N ALA A 229 -9.62 -4.94 10.22
CA ALA A 229 -10.30 -6.25 10.28
C ALA A 229 -11.63 -6.26 9.50
N ASP A 230 -12.31 -5.12 9.45
CA ASP A 230 -13.60 -4.88 8.79
C ASP A 230 -13.46 -4.39 7.34
N ALA A 231 -12.23 -4.34 6.78
CA ALA A 231 -12.00 -3.90 5.41
C ALA A 231 -12.55 -4.88 4.35
N ILE A 232 -13.02 -6.05 4.76
CA ILE A 232 -13.65 -7.07 3.93
C ILE A 232 -14.93 -7.58 4.60
N SER A 233 -15.94 -7.88 3.78
CA SER A 233 -17.15 -8.59 4.18
C SER A 233 -17.51 -9.61 3.10
N VAL A 234 -18.02 -10.78 3.50
CA VAL A 234 -18.52 -11.81 2.57
C VAL A 234 -20.01 -11.59 2.36
N GLU A 235 -20.43 -11.45 1.10
CA GLU A 235 -21.85 -11.32 0.73
C GLU A 235 -22.49 -12.70 0.50
N THR A 236 -21.80 -13.59 -0.23
CA THR A 236 -22.27 -14.96 -0.52
C THR A 236 -21.08 -15.85 -0.92
N CYS A 237 -21.27 -17.16 -0.88
CA CYS A 237 -20.32 -18.17 -1.31
C CYS A 237 -21.07 -19.27 -2.07
N TRP A 238 -20.60 -19.69 -3.24
CA TRP A 238 -21.26 -20.72 -4.05
C TRP A 238 -20.23 -21.57 -4.79
N ARG A 239 -20.68 -22.74 -5.26
CA ARG A 239 -19.87 -23.63 -6.09
C ARG A 239 -19.92 -23.18 -7.54
N LEU A 240 -18.76 -22.99 -8.15
CA LEU A 240 -18.67 -22.77 -9.59
C LEU A 240 -18.73 -24.10 -10.34
N PRO A 241 -19.37 -24.15 -11.52
CA PRO A 241 -19.26 -25.30 -12.41
C PRO A 241 -17.80 -25.60 -12.76
N ASP A 242 -17.49 -26.86 -13.10
CA ASP A 242 -16.14 -27.28 -13.51
C ASP A 242 -15.57 -26.46 -14.68
N ASP A 243 -16.46 -25.96 -15.56
CA ASP A 243 -16.13 -25.10 -16.70
C ASP A 243 -16.38 -23.59 -16.45
N GLY A 244 -16.55 -23.20 -15.19
CA GLY A 244 -16.82 -21.81 -14.78
C GLY A 244 -15.60 -20.89 -14.77
N LEU A 245 -14.37 -21.43 -14.83
CA LEU A 245 -13.13 -20.66 -14.75
C LEU A 245 -12.40 -20.60 -16.10
N TYR A 246 -12.32 -19.39 -16.67
CA TYR A 246 -11.77 -19.15 -18.01
C TYR A 246 -10.29 -18.81 -17.96
N VAL A 247 -9.55 -19.06 -19.04
CA VAL A 247 -8.15 -18.64 -19.12
C VAL A 247 -8.04 -17.39 -19.98
N LEU A 248 -7.36 -16.37 -19.44
CA LEU A 248 -7.11 -15.13 -20.14
C LEU A 248 -5.94 -15.30 -21.11
N GLY A 249 -6.22 -15.26 -22.41
CA GLY A 249 -5.19 -15.30 -23.45
C GLY A 249 -4.24 -14.09 -23.39
N LYS A 250 -3.14 -14.14 -24.14
CA LYS A 250 -2.26 -12.97 -24.30
C LYS A 250 -3.06 -11.82 -24.90
N VAL A 251 -2.96 -10.64 -24.27
CA VAL A 251 -3.58 -9.41 -24.78
C VAL A 251 -3.00 -9.12 -26.17
N LYS A 252 -3.84 -9.14 -27.21
CA LYS A 252 -3.50 -8.68 -28.55
C LYS A 252 -4.37 -7.46 -28.85
N GLU A 253 -3.76 -6.34 -29.24
CA GLU A 253 -4.50 -5.10 -29.58
C GLU A 253 -5.40 -4.58 -28.44
N GLY A 254 -4.93 -4.68 -27.19
CA GLY A 254 -5.69 -4.24 -26.01
C GLY A 254 -6.84 -5.16 -25.61
N LYS A 255 -7.01 -6.32 -26.28
CA LYS A 255 -8.04 -7.31 -25.98
C LYS A 255 -7.42 -8.66 -25.67
N ALA A 256 -7.79 -9.25 -24.53
CA ALA A 256 -7.41 -10.62 -24.23
C ALA A 256 -8.57 -11.56 -24.60
N PRO A 257 -8.39 -12.50 -25.55
CA PRO A 257 -9.41 -13.49 -25.82
C PRO A 257 -9.58 -14.39 -24.58
N LEU A 258 -10.81 -14.57 -24.14
CA LEU A 258 -11.15 -15.54 -23.11
C LEU A 258 -11.30 -16.90 -23.78
N THR A 259 -10.44 -17.84 -23.38
CA THR A 259 -10.54 -19.20 -23.87
C THR A 259 -11.38 -19.98 -22.86
N PRO A 260 -12.49 -20.63 -23.28
CA PRO A 260 -13.23 -21.49 -22.38
C PRO A 260 -12.29 -22.59 -21.87
N PRO A 261 -12.51 -23.12 -20.66
CA PRO A 261 -11.67 -24.18 -20.10
C PRO A 261 -11.66 -25.48 -20.92
N ARG A 262 -12.48 -25.60 -21.97
CA ARG A 262 -12.52 -26.78 -22.86
C ARG A 262 -11.39 -26.77 -23.89
N ALA A 263 -10.23 -27.32 -23.48
CA ALA A 263 -9.29 -28.14 -24.29
C ALA A 263 -7.90 -28.24 -23.63
N ASN A 264 -7.58 -27.36 -22.68
CA ASN A 264 -6.31 -27.40 -21.97
C ASN A 264 -6.40 -28.41 -20.80
N ASP A 265 -5.36 -29.21 -20.59
CA ASP A 265 -5.27 -30.33 -19.63
C ASP A 265 -5.46 -29.98 -18.13
N GLU A 266 -5.92 -28.78 -17.79
CA GLU A 266 -6.21 -28.36 -16.41
C GLU A 266 -7.62 -28.76 -15.97
N LYS A 267 -7.93 -30.06 -16.01
CA LYS A 267 -9.06 -30.55 -15.21
C LYS A 267 -8.73 -30.37 -13.74
N LEU A 268 -9.72 -29.93 -12.95
CA LEU A 268 -9.64 -29.99 -11.49
C LEU A 268 -9.16 -31.39 -11.08
N PRO A 269 -8.18 -31.50 -10.17
CA PRO A 269 -7.84 -32.80 -9.59
C PRO A 269 -9.11 -33.45 -9.01
N GLY A 270 -9.26 -34.76 -9.16
CA GLY A 270 -10.45 -35.45 -8.64
C GLY A 270 -10.64 -35.20 -7.14
N GLY A 271 -11.87 -34.84 -6.74
CA GLY A 271 -12.20 -34.49 -5.36
C GLY A 271 -11.96 -33.02 -4.98
N TYR A 272 -11.69 -32.15 -5.96
CA TYR A 272 -11.63 -30.70 -5.79
C TYR A 272 -12.79 -30.02 -6.51
N GLN A 273 -13.20 -28.87 -6.00
CA GLN A 273 -14.24 -28.01 -6.53
C GLN A 273 -13.74 -26.56 -6.61
N TRP A 274 -14.32 -25.80 -7.53
CA TRP A 274 -14.17 -24.34 -7.55
C TRP A 274 -15.16 -23.70 -6.59
N LEU A 275 -14.67 -22.94 -5.63
CA LEU A 275 -15.49 -22.18 -4.70
C LEU A 275 -15.34 -20.69 -4.98
N ALA A 276 -16.44 -20.02 -5.32
CA ALA A 276 -16.47 -18.58 -5.49
C ALA A 276 -17.04 -17.91 -4.24
N VAL A 277 -16.34 -16.89 -3.74
CA VAL A 277 -16.75 -16.09 -2.59
C VAL A 277 -16.89 -14.65 -3.05
N ARG A 278 -18.13 -14.13 -3.05
CA ARG A 278 -18.38 -12.72 -3.31
C ARG A 278 -18.06 -11.93 -2.07
N VAL A 279 -17.13 -11.01 -2.21
CA VAL A 279 -16.68 -10.13 -1.15
C VAL A 279 -16.96 -8.69 -1.50
N LYS A 280 -17.22 -7.91 -0.47
CA LYS A 280 -17.26 -6.45 -0.53
C LYS A 280 -16.11 -5.89 0.30
N LEU A 281 -15.19 -5.21 -0.37
CA LEU A 281 -14.11 -4.45 0.21
C LEU A 281 -14.55 -3.01 0.50
N THR A 282 -14.09 -2.45 1.62
CA THR A 282 -14.31 -1.04 1.97
C THR A 282 -13.18 -0.17 1.43
N ASN A 283 -13.35 1.16 1.46
CA ASN A 283 -12.29 2.07 1.04
C ASN A 283 -11.00 1.90 1.87
N ASP A 284 -11.09 1.38 3.10
CA ASP A 284 -9.92 1.10 3.95
C ASP A 284 -9.04 -0.04 3.42
N ALA A 285 -9.56 -0.86 2.51
CA ALA A 285 -8.79 -1.88 1.80
C ALA A 285 -7.94 -1.31 0.63
N THR A 286 -8.20 -0.08 0.19
CA THR A 286 -7.47 0.56 -0.92
C THR A 286 -6.11 1.13 -0.48
N ASP A 287 -5.12 1.14 -1.38
CA ASP A 287 -3.82 1.78 -1.09
C ASP A 287 -3.88 3.31 -1.22
N ASP A 288 -4.66 3.81 -2.19
CA ASP A 288 -4.69 5.21 -2.62
C ASP A 288 -6.07 5.88 -2.48
N GLY A 289 -7.05 5.19 -1.90
CA GLY A 289 -8.44 5.68 -1.78
C GLY A 289 -9.32 5.43 -2.99
N SER A 290 -8.76 4.98 -4.13
CA SER A 290 -9.48 4.89 -5.41
C SER A 290 -9.46 3.50 -6.04
N SER A 291 -8.36 2.77 -5.87
CA SER A 291 -8.12 1.49 -6.52
C SER A 291 -7.75 0.40 -5.52
N TYR A 292 -8.34 -0.78 -5.71
CA TYR A 292 -7.93 -2.00 -5.04
C TYR A 292 -6.82 -2.62 -5.85
N ARG A 293 -5.64 -2.65 -5.25
CA ARG A 293 -4.45 -3.31 -5.79
C ARG A 293 -4.15 -4.49 -4.88
N PHE A 294 -3.87 -5.67 -5.38
CA PHE A 294 -3.43 -6.79 -4.54
C PHE A 294 -2.84 -7.89 -5.40
N THR A 295 -2.03 -8.76 -4.82
CA THR A 295 -1.59 -9.98 -5.52
C THR A 295 -2.49 -11.15 -5.15
N THR A 296 -2.55 -12.18 -6.01
CA THR A 296 -3.30 -13.41 -5.71
C THR A 296 -2.94 -14.03 -4.36
N ASN A 297 -1.70 -13.85 -3.90
CA ASN A 297 -1.27 -14.45 -2.65
C ASN A 297 -1.67 -13.65 -1.40
N GLN A 298 -2.05 -12.38 -1.55
CA GLN A 298 -2.60 -11.57 -0.47
C GLN A 298 -4.07 -11.90 -0.15
N VAL A 299 -4.68 -12.77 -0.94
CA VAL A 299 -6.06 -13.23 -0.76
C VAL A 299 -6.04 -14.73 -0.51
N SER A 300 -6.72 -15.15 0.54
CA SER A 300 -6.78 -16.57 0.88
C SER A 300 -8.12 -16.96 1.49
N LEU A 301 -8.49 -18.21 1.29
CA LEU A 301 -9.62 -18.85 1.94
C LEU A 301 -9.07 -19.86 2.95
N VAL A 302 -9.50 -19.72 4.20
CA VAL A 302 -9.24 -20.72 5.24
C VAL A 302 -10.44 -21.64 5.33
N THR A 303 -10.17 -22.94 5.30
CA THR A 303 -11.18 -23.99 5.39
C THR A 303 -10.99 -24.80 6.67
N ARG A 304 -11.99 -25.63 7.00
CA ARG A 304 -11.96 -26.64 8.05
C ARG A 304 -12.24 -28.00 7.42
N GLY A 305 -11.26 -28.88 7.46
CA GLY A 305 -11.43 -30.28 7.09
C GLY A 305 -11.93 -31.15 8.23
N LYS A 306 -12.13 -32.44 7.94
CA LYS A 306 -12.48 -33.45 8.94
C LYS A 306 -11.44 -33.47 10.08
N GLY A 307 -11.93 -33.50 11.32
CA GLY A 307 -11.08 -33.44 12.52
C GLY A 307 -10.61 -32.03 12.90
N GLY A 308 -11.20 -30.97 12.32
CA GLY A 308 -10.95 -29.58 12.71
C GLY A 308 -9.60 -29.02 12.26
N ARG A 309 -8.89 -29.74 11.38
CA ARG A 309 -7.66 -29.24 10.74
C ARG A 309 -8.00 -28.13 9.77
N THR A 310 -7.28 -27.03 9.87
CA THR A 310 -7.45 -25.89 8.98
C THR A 310 -6.43 -25.94 7.85
N ARG A 311 -6.83 -25.47 6.67
CA ARG A 311 -5.95 -25.30 5.51
C ARG A 311 -6.19 -23.95 4.87
N VAL A 312 -5.19 -23.47 4.15
CA VAL A 312 -5.21 -22.16 3.47
C VAL A 312 -5.12 -22.41 1.98
N TYR A 313 -6.07 -21.85 1.24
CA TYR A 313 -6.15 -21.88 -0.21
C TYR A 313 -5.95 -20.48 -0.76
N ARG A 314 -5.16 -20.33 -1.82
CA ARG A 314 -4.87 -19.02 -2.43
C ARG A 314 -5.88 -18.72 -3.53
N LEU A 315 -6.02 -17.43 -3.85
CA LEU A 315 -6.85 -16.98 -4.95
C LEU A 315 -6.34 -17.55 -6.28
N VAL A 316 -7.18 -18.30 -6.97
CA VAL A 316 -6.88 -18.89 -8.28
C VAL A 316 -7.65 -18.23 -9.42
N GLY A 317 -8.66 -17.41 -9.10
CA GLY A 317 -9.44 -16.71 -10.09
C GLY A 317 -10.26 -15.57 -9.53
N ILE A 318 -10.78 -14.74 -10.44
CA ILE A 318 -11.58 -13.56 -10.09
C ILE A 318 -12.62 -13.29 -11.17
N ASN A 319 -13.76 -12.69 -10.83
CA ASN A 319 -14.74 -12.21 -11.83
C ASN A 319 -14.06 -11.26 -12.84
N ALA A 320 -14.48 -11.21 -14.10
CA ALA A 320 -13.99 -10.25 -15.08
C ALA A 320 -14.51 -8.83 -14.78
N PRO A 321 -13.71 -7.76 -14.98
CA PRO A 321 -14.24 -6.41 -14.90
C PRO A 321 -15.18 -6.18 -16.08
N ALA A 322 -16.36 -5.63 -15.81
CA ALA A 322 -17.42 -5.47 -16.82
C ALA A 322 -16.97 -4.67 -18.06
N GLU A 323 -15.98 -3.80 -17.89
CA GLU A 323 -15.47 -2.87 -18.91
C GLU A 323 -14.49 -3.51 -19.90
N ASN A 324 -13.74 -4.55 -19.49
CA ASN A 324 -12.66 -5.10 -20.33
C ASN A 324 -13.10 -6.23 -21.27
N VAL A 325 -14.37 -6.67 -21.20
CA VAL A 325 -14.87 -7.77 -22.03
C VAL A 325 -15.72 -7.22 -23.17
N LEU A 326 -15.08 -6.57 -24.15
CA LEU A 326 -15.75 -6.19 -25.39
C LEU A 326 -16.25 -7.45 -26.11
N ASN A 327 -17.54 -7.47 -26.48
CA ASN A 327 -18.23 -8.57 -27.19
C ASN A 327 -18.55 -9.83 -26.37
N ALA A 328 -18.41 -9.82 -25.04
CA ALA A 328 -19.02 -10.87 -24.24
C ALA A 328 -20.56 -10.79 -24.40
N PRO A 329 -21.25 -11.84 -24.89
CA PRO A 329 -22.71 -11.91 -24.77
C PRO A 329 -23.16 -11.49 -23.37
N SER A 330 -24.30 -10.82 -23.23
CA SER A 330 -24.81 -10.31 -21.94
C SER A 330 -24.86 -11.36 -20.82
N LYS A 331 -24.91 -12.64 -21.16
CA LYS A 331 -24.78 -13.80 -20.24
C LYS A 331 -23.37 -14.02 -19.66
N LEU A 332 -22.35 -13.35 -20.17
CA LEU A 332 -20.94 -13.48 -19.78
C LEU A 332 -20.47 -12.37 -18.83
N LYS A 333 -21.36 -11.49 -18.34
CA LYS A 333 -21.01 -10.49 -17.32
C LYS A 333 -20.60 -11.11 -15.97
N GLU A 334 -20.78 -12.42 -15.81
CA GLU A 334 -20.43 -13.20 -14.62
C GLU A 334 -19.31 -14.20 -14.91
N LEU A 335 -18.46 -13.90 -15.89
CA LEU A 335 -17.28 -14.69 -16.16
C LEU A 335 -16.26 -14.58 -15.04
N HIS A 336 -15.71 -15.72 -14.60
CA HIS A 336 -14.51 -15.76 -13.78
C HIS A 336 -13.33 -16.17 -14.65
N TYR A 337 -12.17 -15.55 -14.44
CA TYR A 337 -10.94 -15.95 -15.12
C TYR A 337 -9.86 -16.33 -14.11
N ARG A 338 -9.01 -17.27 -14.54
CA ARG A 338 -7.88 -17.81 -13.78
C ARG A 338 -6.79 -16.76 -13.65
N LEU A 339 -6.25 -16.66 -12.45
CA LEU A 339 -5.10 -15.85 -12.11
C LEU A 339 -3.90 -16.75 -11.84
N HIS A 340 -2.70 -16.24 -12.07
CA HIS A 340 -1.47 -16.94 -11.75
C HIS A 340 -0.96 -16.59 -10.34
N PRO A 341 -0.20 -17.49 -9.67
CA PRO A 341 0.40 -17.18 -8.38
C PRO A 341 1.32 -15.95 -8.46
N GLY A 342 1.05 -14.93 -7.64
CA GLY A 342 1.78 -13.66 -7.67
C GLY A 342 1.27 -12.62 -8.67
N GLU A 343 0.26 -12.95 -9.49
CA GLU A 343 -0.35 -11.98 -10.41
C GLU A 343 -0.98 -10.82 -9.64
N THR A 344 -0.69 -9.60 -10.09
CA THR A 344 -1.24 -8.36 -9.53
C THR A 344 -2.59 -8.04 -10.16
N VAL A 345 -3.59 -7.83 -9.30
CA VAL A 345 -4.92 -7.36 -9.65
C VAL A 345 -5.03 -5.88 -9.28
N ILE A 346 -5.45 -5.03 -10.23
CA ILE A 346 -5.75 -3.61 -10.00
C ILE A 346 -7.14 -3.33 -10.54
N ARG A 347 -8.07 -2.89 -9.67
CA ARG A 347 -9.44 -2.56 -10.07
C ARG A 347 -10.05 -1.43 -9.28
N SER A 348 -10.93 -0.69 -9.94
CA SER A 348 -11.93 0.16 -9.31
C SER A 348 -13.14 -0.68 -8.88
N GLY A 349 -13.85 -0.22 -7.86
CA GLY A 349 -15.03 -0.90 -7.32
C GLY A 349 -14.71 -1.91 -6.22
N GLY A 350 -15.48 -1.87 -5.13
CA GLY A 350 -15.23 -2.68 -3.93
C GLY A 350 -15.90 -4.04 -3.94
N ARG A 351 -16.30 -4.61 -5.09
CA ARG A 351 -16.97 -5.93 -5.15
C ARG A 351 -16.19 -6.89 -6.04
N PHE A 352 -15.88 -8.06 -5.49
CA PHE A 352 -15.08 -9.08 -6.16
C PHE A 352 -15.67 -10.46 -5.92
N ASP A 353 -15.58 -11.34 -6.91
CA ASP A 353 -15.86 -12.76 -6.74
C ASP A 353 -14.52 -13.48 -6.72
N PHE A 354 -14.04 -13.84 -5.54
CA PHE A 354 -12.79 -14.55 -5.35
C PHE A 354 -13.00 -16.04 -5.54
N VAL A 355 -12.26 -16.65 -6.47
CA VAL A 355 -12.35 -18.08 -6.76
C VAL A 355 -11.18 -18.82 -6.12
N PHE A 356 -11.46 -19.97 -5.53
CA PHE A 356 -10.51 -20.85 -4.86
C PHE A 356 -10.66 -22.29 -5.34
N GLU A 357 -9.56 -23.03 -5.38
CA GLU A 357 -9.53 -24.48 -5.62
C GLU A 357 -9.54 -25.20 -4.27
N VAL A 358 -10.63 -25.89 -3.92
CA VAL A 358 -10.81 -26.44 -2.56
C VAL A 358 -11.26 -27.90 -2.65
N PRO A 359 -10.77 -28.83 -1.79
CA PRO A 359 -11.32 -30.18 -1.71
C PRO A 359 -12.82 -30.18 -1.40
N GLU A 360 -13.55 -31.15 -1.96
CA GLU A 360 -15.00 -31.28 -1.76
C GLU A 360 -15.39 -31.55 -0.30
N ASP A 361 -14.49 -32.13 0.50
CA ASP A 361 -14.72 -32.51 1.89
C ASP A 361 -14.29 -31.45 2.92
N GLU A 362 -13.89 -30.26 2.45
CA GLU A 362 -13.50 -29.14 3.31
C GLU A 362 -14.54 -28.03 3.32
N GLU A 363 -14.88 -27.55 4.52
CA GLU A 363 -15.85 -26.48 4.71
C GLU A 363 -15.14 -25.12 4.73
N PRO A 364 -15.56 -24.12 3.92
CA PRO A 364 -14.99 -22.78 3.98
C PRO A 364 -15.31 -22.15 5.33
N TRP A 365 -14.31 -21.51 5.95
CA TRP A 365 -14.46 -20.88 7.26
C TRP A 365 -14.41 -19.36 7.18
N PHE A 366 -13.33 -18.79 6.66
CA PHE A 366 -13.23 -17.34 6.44
C PHE A 366 -12.34 -17.01 5.25
N VAL A 367 -12.64 -15.90 4.60
CA VAL A 367 -11.74 -15.29 3.61
C VAL A 367 -10.88 -14.24 4.32
N GLU A 368 -9.59 -14.26 4.03
CA GLU A 368 -8.64 -13.25 4.46
C GLU A 368 -8.14 -12.45 3.26
N PHE A 369 -8.13 -11.13 3.42
CA PHE A 369 -7.58 -10.16 2.48
C PHE A 369 -6.49 -9.33 3.17
N ARG A 370 -5.29 -9.28 2.57
CA ARG A 370 -4.14 -8.48 3.04
C ARG A 370 -3.97 -8.53 4.56
N ARG A 371 -3.72 -9.74 5.08
CA ARG A 371 -3.42 -10.10 6.49
C ARG A 371 -4.17 -9.24 7.51
N ASN A 372 -5.23 -9.80 8.11
CA ASN A 372 -6.09 -9.27 9.20
C ASN A 372 -7.52 -8.97 8.78
N ALA A 373 -7.72 -8.44 7.57
CA ALA A 373 -9.08 -8.25 7.08
C ALA A 373 -9.67 -9.65 6.85
N ARG A 374 -10.52 -10.09 7.76
CA ARG A 374 -11.09 -11.45 7.80
C ARG A 374 -12.60 -11.35 7.82
N ALA A 375 -13.24 -12.08 6.93
CA ALA A 375 -14.69 -12.19 6.90
C ALA A 375 -15.12 -13.65 6.89
N GLU A 376 -15.98 -14.00 7.83
CA GLU A 376 -16.53 -15.34 7.98
C GLU A 376 -17.41 -15.72 6.78
N VAL A 377 -17.23 -16.95 6.28
CA VAL A 377 -18.07 -17.54 5.24
C VAL A 377 -19.16 -18.35 5.94
N ARG A 378 -20.39 -17.81 5.98
CA ARG A 378 -21.46 -18.38 6.80
C ARG A 378 -22.22 -19.54 6.15
N ARG A 379 -22.35 -19.54 4.83
CA ARG A 379 -23.14 -20.53 4.09
C ARG A 379 -22.61 -20.65 2.67
N ILE A 380 -22.56 -21.88 2.18
CA ILE A 380 -22.46 -22.15 0.74
C ILE A 380 -23.89 -22.21 0.21
N ASP A 381 -24.22 -21.31 -0.69
CA ASP A 381 -25.47 -21.35 -1.43
C ASP A 381 -25.34 -22.42 -2.53
N GLU A 382 -26.25 -23.39 -2.54
CA GLU A 382 -26.31 -24.45 -3.57
C GLU A 382 -26.85 -23.91 -4.90
N GLU A 383 -27.53 -22.76 -4.87
CA GLU A 383 -28.09 -22.09 -6.03
C GLU A 383 -27.02 -21.33 -6.81
N ALA A 384 -27.24 -21.17 -8.12
CA ALA A 384 -26.30 -20.52 -9.03
C ALA A 384 -26.01 -19.06 -8.63
N ALA A 385 -24.85 -18.56 -9.09
CA ALA A 385 -24.33 -17.22 -8.79
C ALA A 385 -25.44 -16.15 -8.77
N PRO A 386 -25.60 -15.38 -7.67
CA PRO A 386 -26.59 -14.32 -7.65
C PRO A 386 -26.23 -13.28 -8.70
N SER A 387 -27.21 -12.93 -9.54
CA SER A 387 -26.91 -12.10 -10.69
C SER A 387 -26.37 -10.73 -10.25
N LEU A 388 -25.28 -10.27 -10.89
CA LEU A 388 -24.68 -8.96 -10.55
C LEU A 388 -25.69 -7.80 -10.71
N ALA A 389 -26.67 -7.98 -11.60
CA ALA A 389 -27.73 -7.01 -11.87
C ALA A 389 -28.77 -6.90 -10.74
N GLU A 390 -29.02 -7.97 -9.97
CA GLU A 390 -30.02 -7.96 -8.90
C GLU A 390 -29.53 -7.22 -7.66
N ALA A 391 -28.24 -7.33 -7.36
CA ALA A 391 -27.60 -6.70 -6.20
C ALA A 391 -27.38 -5.18 -6.33
N ALA A 392 -27.60 -4.62 -7.53
CA ALA A 392 -27.46 -3.18 -7.79
C ALA A 392 -28.79 -2.42 -7.65
N ARG A 393 -29.93 -3.10 -7.41
CA ARG A 393 -31.22 -2.43 -7.20
C ARG A 393 -31.26 -1.76 -5.82
N PRO A 394 -31.24 -0.41 -5.71
CA PRO A 394 -31.31 0.27 -4.43
C PRO A 394 -32.78 0.26 -3.98
N GLY A 395 -33.19 -0.77 -3.24
CA GLY A 395 -34.64 -0.94 -2.99
C GLY A 395 -35.06 -1.97 -1.95
N ALA A 396 -34.25 -2.31 -0.95
CA ALA A 396 -34.75 -3.02 0.23
C ALA A 396 -34.99 -2.01 1.36
N ARG A 397 -36.28 -1.68 1.59
CA ARG A 397 -36.76 -0.79 2.66
C ARG A 397 -36.12 -1.15 4.01
N ARG A 398 -35.32 -0.23 4.57
CA ARG A 398 -34.98 -0.27 6.00
C ARG A 398 -36.26 -0.10 6.83
N PRO A 399 -36.51 -0.90 7.88
CA PRO A 399 -37.68 -0.72 8.73
C PRO A 399 -37.51 0.53 9.60
N GLY A 400 -38.39 1.50 9.36
CA GLY A 400 -38.92 2.47 10.33
C GLY A 400 -37.92 3.33 11.12
N LYS A 401 -37.55 4.50 10.59
CA LYS A 401 -37.12 5.63 11.41
C LYS A 401 -38.19 6.73 11.28
N ARG A 402 -38.76 7.12 12.42
CA ARG A 402 -39.89 8.05 12.57
C ARG A 402 -39.65 9.38 11.86
N ASP A 403 -40.68 9.83 11.14
CA ASP A 403 -40.76 11.11 10.47
C ASP A 403 -40.75 12.27 11.48
N ILE A 404 -39.87 13.25 11.27
CA ILE A 404 -39.98 14.60 11.81
C ILE A 404 -40.23 15.52 10.61
N LYS A 405 -41.39 16.18 10.61
CA LYS A 405 -41.81 17.20 9.64
C LYS A 405 -40.86 18.41 9.70
N PRO A 406 -40.39 18.95 8.56
CA PRO A 406 -39.81 20.28 8.52
C PRO A 406 -40.88 21.36 8.37
N GLU A 407 -40.73 22.41 9.16
CA GLU A 407 -41.49 23.68 9.12
C GLU A 407 -41.11 24.52 7.89
N ASP A 408 -42.12 25.24 7.39
CA ASP A 408 -42.08 26.20 6.30
C ASP A 408 -41.06 27.33 6.51
N GLN A 409 -40.21 27.57 5.51
CA GLN A 409 -39.52 28.85 5.33
C GLN A 409 -39.96 29.47 4.01
N GLN A 410 -40.59 30.63 4.14
CA GLN A 410 -41.07 31.49 3.06
C GLN A 410 -39.90 32.04 2.23
N ALA A 411 -40.06 32.00 0.91
CA ALA A 411 -39.18 32.63 -0.06
C ALA A 411 -39.43 34.16 -0.13
N PRO A 412 -38.40 34.99 -0.34
CA PRO A 412 -38.60 36.39 -0.69
C PRO A 412 -38.68 36.59 -2.21
N ASP A 413 -39.49 37.59 -2.54
CA ASP A 413 -39.84 38.16 -3.84
C ASP A 413 -38.65 38.46 -4.75
N THR A 414 -38.70 38.01 -6.01
CA THR A 414 -37.74 38.38 -7.06
C THR A 414 -38.31 39.51 -7.92
N GLY A 415 -37.84 40.74 -7.67
CA GLY A 415 -38.05 41.88 -8.55
C GLY A 415 -37.21 41.80 -9.82
N GLY A 416 -37.87 41.87 -10.97
CA GLY A 416 -37.24 41.88 -12.30
C GLY A 416 -36.59 43.23 -12.62
N GLY A 417 -35.31 43.19 -12.99
CA GLY A 417 -34.57 44.31 -13.55
C GLY A 417 -33.89 43.88 -14.85
N ASN A 418 -34.25 44.54 -15.97
CA ASN A 418 -33.61 44.38 -17.27
C ASN A 418 -32.14 44.82 -17.20
N VAL A 419 -31.21 43.91 -17.46
CA VAL A 419 -29.78 44.20 -17.62
C VAL A 419 -29.45 44.29 -19.10
N ARG A 420 -28.89 45.44 -19.49
CA ARG A 420 -28.31 45.70 -20.82
C ARG A 420 -27.04 44.88 -21.01
N GLU A 421 -26.90 44.32 -22.21
CA GLU A 421 -25.68 43.71 -22.74
C GLU A 421 -24.62 44.80 -22.95
N ASP A 422 -23.67 44.92 -22.02
CA ASP A 422 -22.48 45.76 -22.16
C ASP A 422 -21.30 44.93 -22.70
N GLN A 423 -20.53 45.56 -23.60
CA GLN A 423 -19.34 45.02 -24.26
C GLN A 423 -18.29 44.48 -23.27
N PRO A 424 -17.52 43.45 -23.64
CA PRO A 424 -16.50 42.87 -22.78
C PRO A 424 -15.42 43.93 -22.44
N PRO A 425 -15.04 44.05 -21.16
CA PRO A 425 -14.06 45.05 -20.73
C PRO A 425 -12.68 44.76 -21.33
N ASP A 426 -12.05 45.84 -21.77
CA ASP A 426 -10.69 45.87 -22.30
C ASP A 426 -9.70 45.22 -21.31
N ARG A 427 -9.12 44.07 -21.68
CA ARG A 427 -8.23 43.24 -20.84
C ARG A 427 -6.80 43.81 -20.72
N GLY A 428 -6.53 44.99 -21.27
CA GLY A 428 -5.18 45.44 -21.61
C GLY A 428 -4.19 45.78 -20.48
N ASN A 429 -4.48 45.64 -19.18
CA ASN A 429 -3.51 46.11 -18.17
C ASN A 429 -3.65 45.53 -16.74
N ARG A 430 -3.96 44.24 -16.57
CA ARG A 430 -3.85 43.63 -15.24
C ARG A 430 -2.37 43.39 -14.89
N PRO A 431 -1.85 43.94 -13.78
CA PRO A 431 -0.47 43.68 -13.36
C PRO A 431 -0.31 42.19 -13.09
N LYS A 432 0.75 41.60 -13.64
CA LYS A 432 1.03 40.18 -13.42
C LYS A 432 1.36 39.92 -11.96
N PRO A 433 0.93 38.77 -11.42
CA PRO A 433 1.28 38.37 -10.08
C PRO A 433 2.82 38.27 -9.96
N GLN A 434 3.38 38.94 -8.97
CA GLN A 434 4.81 38.83 -8.69
C GLN A 434 5.08 37.43 -8.15
N ILE A 435 5.92 36.67 -8.85
CA ILE A 435 6.36 35.35 -8.37
C ILE A 435 7.11 35.58 -7.07
N ASN A 436 6.58 35.04 -5.98
CA ASN A 436 7.29 35.04 -4.73
C ASN A 436 8.42 34.01 -4.79
N VAL A 437 9.66 34.50 -4.94
CA VAL A 437 10.88 33.70 -4.92
C VAL A 437 11.52 33.84 -3.55
N HIS A 438 11.66 32.73 -2.84
CA HIS A 438 12.26 32.74 -1.50
C HIS A 438 13.77 32.96 -1.61
N ARG A 439 14.24 34.22 -1.53
CA ARG A 439 15.67 34.53 -1.68
C ARG A 439 16.44 34.44 -0.37
N GLY A 440 17.62 33.81 -0.42
CA GLY A 440 18.65 33.96 0.62
C GLY A 440 18.27 33.50 2.03
N VAL A 441 17.42 32.48 2.14
CA VAL A 441 17.10 31.87 3.44
C VAL A 441 18.35 31.18 3.97
N ASP A 442 18.98 31.74 5.01
CA ASP A 442 20.13 31.11 5.68
C ASP A 442 19.66 29.78 6.31
N PRO A 443 20.19 28.62 5.86
CA PRO A 443 19.82 27.32 6.42
C PRO A 443 20.02 27.25 7.96
N GLY A 444 20.90 28.10 8.51
CA GLY A 444 21.20 28.17 9.93
C GLY A 444 20.17 28.93 10.78
N GLU A 445 19.41 29.89 10.24
CA GLU A 445 18.39 30.62 11.00
C GLU A 445 17.13 29.77 11.23
N GLU A 446 16.71 28.99 10.23
CA GLU A 446 15.56 28.08 10.39
C GLU A 446 15.84 26.92 11.37
N ALA A 447 17.09 26.45 11.44
CA ALA A 447 17.48 25.37 12.35
C ALA A 447 17.54 25.79 13.84
N ARG A 448 17.65 27.08 14.15
CA ARG A 448 17.79 27.61 15.51
C ARG A 448 16.46 27.89 16.21
N SER A 449 15.35 27.96 15.46
CA SER A 449 13.99 27.96 15.99
C SER A 449 13.66 26.57 16.55
N GLY A 450 14.07 26.27 17.78
CA GLY A 450 13.97 24.97 18.46
C GLY A 450 12.55 24.42 18.73
N GLY A 451 11.53 24.92 18.04
CA GLY A 451 10.20 24.31 18.01
C GLY A 451 10.18 23.14 17.02
N ARG A 452 9.57 22.01 17.40
CA ARG A 452 9.17 20.95 16.47
C ARG A 452 8.05 21.44 15.55
N THR A 453 8.27 22.48 14.75
CA THR A 453 7.30 22.94 13.76
C THR A 453 7.29 21.97 12.59
N ARG A 454 6.17 21.27 12.44
CA ARG A 454 5.92 20.36 11.33
C ARG A 454 5.38 21.15 10.13
N ARG A 455 5.98 20.89 8.97
CA ARG A 455 5.43 21.00 7.61
C ARG A 455 5.37 22.39 6.97
N TYR A 456 5.40 22.30 5.63
CA TYR A 456 5.06 23.33 4.65
C TYR A 456 4.14 24.40 5.23
N THR A 457 4.58 25.66 5.15
CA THR A 457 3.79 26.83 5.48
C THR A 457 3.50 27.57 4.19
N THR A 458 2.25 27.96 3.97
CA THR A 458 1.88 28.82 2.86
C THR A 458 2.54 30.17 3.05
N ASP A 459 3.08 30.72 1.96
CA ASP A 459 3.54 32.11 2.01
C ASP A 459 2.32 33.01 1.81
N GLN A 460 1.98 33.75 2.86
CA GLN A 460 0.81 34.63 2.88
C GLN A 460 0.81 35.70 1.78
N THR A 461 1.97 35.99 1.20
CA THR A 461 2.12 37.04 0.19
C THR A 461 2.16 36.54 -1.25
N GLY A 462 2.24 35.21 -1.48
CA GLY A 462 2.47 34.64 -2.80
C GLY A 462 1.26 34.01 -3.49
N SER A 463 0.14 33.78 -2.81
CA SER A 463 -0.99 33.04 -3.38
C SER A 463 -1.95 33.94 -4.17
N PHE A 464 -2.39 33.52 -5.37
CA PHE A 464 -3.26 34.33 -6.24
C PHE A 464 -4.12 33.49 -7.18
N PHE A 465 -5.15 34.11 -7.76
CA PHE A 465 -5.95 33.53 -8.86
C PHE A 465 -5.44 34.03 -10.21
N SER A 466 -5.06 33.11 -11.09
CA SER A 466 -4.69 33.44 -12.47
C SER A 466 -4.73 32.19 -13.34
N ASN A 467 -5.25 32.33 -14.56
CA ASN A 467 -5.17 31.31 -15.61
C ASN A 467 -3.90 31.46 -16.44
N ASP A 468 -3.05 32.44 -16.13
CA ASP A 468 -1.79 32.67 -16.86
C ASP A 468 -0.65 31.88 -16.21
N LEU A 469 0.28 31.44 -17.06
CA LEU A 469 1.59 31.00 -16.62
C LEU A 469 2.33 32.17 -15.94
N PRO A 470 3.29 31.88 -15.05
CA PRO A 470 4.04 32.92 -14.36
C PRO A 470 4.99 33.73 -15.27
N PHE A 471 4.91 33.55 -16.59
CA PHE A 471 5.79 34.17 -17.59
C PHE A 471 4.98 34.89 -18.68
N ASP A 472 5.62 35.82 -19.39
CA ASP A 472 5.02 36.46 -20.58
C ASP A 472 4.92 35.54 -21.77
N SER A 473 5.91 34.66 -21.93
CA SER A 473 5.99 33.78 -23.07
C SER A 473 7.02 32.69 -22.80
N LEU A 474 6.55 31.45 -22.74
CA LEU A 474 7.43 30.29 -22.61
C LEU A 474 7.66 29.68 -23.99
N THR A 475 8.84 29.90 -24.58
CA THR A 475 9.18 29.47 -25.96
C THR A 475 10.30 28.42 -26.01
N ASN A 476 11.00 28.18 -24.90
CA ASN A 476 12.03 27.15 -24.77
C ASN A 476 11.64 26.14 -23.68
N TYR A 477 10.79 25.19 -24.03
CA TYR A 477 10.32 24.16 -23.13
C TYR A 477 10.41 22.77 -23.76
N THR A 478 10.42 21.74 -22.92
CA THR A 478 10.27 20.33 -23.30
C THR A 478 9.04 19.78 -22.59
N THR A 479 8.21 19.05 -23.31
CA THR A 479 7.07 18.32 -22.76
C THR A 479 7.23 16.83 -23.04
N ASN A 480 6.57 16.01 -22.22
CA ASN A 480 6.37 14.61 -22.53
C ASN A 480 4.89 14.39 -22.90
N THR A 481 4.07 14.04 -21.92
CA THR A 481 2.64 13.69 -22.09
C THR A 481 1.67 14.80 -21.71
N ILE A 482 2.13 16.03 -21.49
CA ILE A 482 1.23 17.19 -21.34
C ILE A 482 0.72 17.62 -22.72
N GLU A 483 -0.59 17.68 -22.88
CA GLU A 483 -1.22 18.23 -24.08
C GLU A 483 -1.13 19.76 -24.06
N ILE A 484 -0.74 20.32 -25.21
CA ILE A 484 -0.64 21.75 -25.47
C ILE A 484 -1.48 22.06 -26.70
N ARG A 485 -2.25 23.15 -26.65
CA ARG A 485 -2.99 23.66 -27.81
C ARG A 485 -2.75 25.15 -27.95
N SER A 486 -2.13 25.53 -29.07
CA SER A 486 -1.74 26.92 -29.35
C SER A 486 -0.80 27.49 -28.29
N ASP A 487 -1.31 28.39 -27.45
CA ASP A 487 -0.64 29.09 -26.34
C ASP A 487 -1.08 28.58 -24.95
N THR A 488 -1.91 27.53 -24.92
CA THR A 488 -2.58 27.03 -23.73
C THR A 488 -2.08 25.63 -23.34
N VAL A 489 -1.80 25.42 -22.07
CA VAL A 489 -1.48 24.11 -21.46
C VAL A 489 -2.78 23.42 -21.02
N ILE A 490 -3.15 22.33 -21.68
CA ILE A 490 -4.40 21.61 -21.39
C ILE A 490 -4.24 20.72 -20.14
N GLY A 491 -3.10 20.04 -20.04
CA GLY A 491 -2.80 19.11 -18.97
C GLY A 491 -2.58 17.68 -19.47
N GLY A 492 -2.40 16.75 -18.53
CA GLY A 492 -2.20 15.32 -18.78
C GLY A 492 -1.27 14.68 -17.75
N GLN A 493 -0.90 13.42 -17.94
CA GLN A 493 -0.03 12.66 -17.01
C GLN A 493 1.45 13.07 -17.02
N GLY A 494 1.81 14.12 -17.76
CA GLY A 494 3.19 14.49 -18.04
C GLY A 494 3.74 15.64 -17.23
N TYR A 495 4.91 16.11 -17.67
CA TYR A 495 5.53 17.33 -17.21
C TYR A 495 5.86 18.27 -18.38
N LEU A 496 6.04 19.53 -18.05
CA LEU A 496 6.60 20.58 -18.88
C LEU A 496 7.82 21.14 -18.15
N ILE A 497 8.97 21.20 -18.81
CA ILE A 497 10.21 21.74 -18.25
C ILE A 497 10.70 22.87 -19.14
N ALA A 498 11.11 23.98 -18.54
CA ALA A 498 11.78 25.08 -19.23
C ALA A 498 13.04 25.50 -18.47
N ARG A 499 14.05 25.96 -19.22
CA ARG A 499 15.25 26.57 -18.65
C ARG A 499 15.03 28.07 -18.48
N LEU A 500 15.43 28.58 -17.33
CA LEU A 500 15.38 30.00 -17.00
C LEU A 500 16.78 30.60 -16.95
N ASP A 501 16.86 31.92 -17.08
CA ASP A 501 18.06 32.67 -16.79
C ASP A 501 18.21 32.95 -15.28
N LYS A 502 19.21 33.77 -14.91
CA LYS A 502 19.49 34.11 -13.51
C LYS A 502 18.43 35.02 -12.88
N ASN A 503 17.55 35.61 -13.68
CA ASN A 503 16.46 36.49 -13.25
C ASN A 503 15.10 35.77 -13.30
N ASP A 504 15.11 34.44 -13.33
CA ASP A 504 13.92 33.59 -13.46
C ASP A 504 13.10 33.87 -14.73
N GLN A 505 13.73 34.40 -15.79
CA GLN A 505 13.08 34.61 -17.08
C GLN A 505 13.31 33.41 -18.00
N PRO A 506 12.28 32.92 -18.72
CA PRO A 506 12.46 31.85 -19.69
C PRO A 506 13.48 32.21 -20.76
N LEU A 507 14.39 31.28 -21.05
CA LEU A 507 15.26 31.44 -22.21
C LEU A 507 14.42 31.49 -23.49
N LYS A 508 14.77 32.38 -24.42
CA LYS A 508 14.10 32.45 -25.73
C LYS A 508 14.30 31.15 -26.50
N GLY A 509 13.22 30.64 -27.09
CA GLY A 509 13.25 29.46 -27.95
C GLY A 509 12.40 29.64 -29.21
N ASN A 510 12.30 28.58 -30.00
CA ASN A 510 11.61 28.59 -31.30
C ASN A 510 10.23 27.93 -31.27
N LYS A 511 9.75 27.48 -30.09
CA LYS A 511 8.42 26.86 -29.97
C LYS A 511 7.33 27.92 -29.87
N PRO A 512 6.06 27.59 -30.21
CA PRO A 512 4.93 28.47 -29.98
C PRO A 512 4.90 28.95 -28.52
N PRO A 513 4.61 30.24 -28.28
CA PRO A 513 4.64 30.81 -26.94
C PRO A 513 3.50 30.25 -26.10
N LEU A 514 3.82 29.70 -24.93
CA LEU A 514 2.80 29.32 -23.95
C LEU A 514 2.59 30.45 -22.94
N GLN A 515 1.34 30.75 -22.68
CA GLN A 515 0.92 31.87 -21.83
C GLN A 515 -0.18 31.48 -20.84
N HIS A 516 -1.01 30.48 -21.16
CA HIS A 516 -2.22 30.19 -20.40
C HIS A 516 -2.33 28.72 -19.98
N PHE A 517 -3.10 28.47 -18.92
CA PHE A 517 -3.63 27.17 -18.54
C PHE A 517 -5.04 27.01 -19.14
N ASP A 518 -5.38 25.80 -19.57
CA ASP A 518 -6.76 25.47 -19.92
C ASP A 518 -7.54 25.28 -18.62
N VAL A 519 -8.40 26.25 -18.31
CA VAL A 519 -9.17 26.29 -17.08
C VAL A 519 -10.64 26.30 -17.46
N PRO A 520 -11.45 25.32 -17.02
CA PRO A 520 -12.86 25.27 -17.36
C PRO A 520 -13.60 26.56 -16.97
N GLU A 521 -14.57 26.97 -17.77
CA GLU A 521 -15.26 28.28 -17.62
C GLU A 521 -15.91 28.46 -16.25
N ASN A 522 -16.35 27.35 -15.63
CA ASN A 522 -17.03 27.29 -14.34
C ASN A 522 -16.09 27.26 -13.12
N VAL A 523 -14.77 27.35 -13.32
CA VAL A 523 -13.78 27.38 -12.24
C VAL A 523 -12.74 28.49 -12.47
N ARG A 524 -11.98 28.78 -11.42
CA ARG A 524 -10.84 29.69 -11.42
C ARG A 524 -9.63 28.95 -10.90
N LEU A 525 -8.49 29.17 -11.52
CA LEU A 525 -7.24 28.53 -11.10
C LEU A 525 -6.62 29.32 -9.95
N LEU A 526 -6.63 28.72 -8.76
CA LEU A 526 -5.89 29.21 -7.60
C LEU A 526 -4.49 28.63 -7.63
N GLN A 527 -3.48 29.49 -7.44
CA GLN A 527 -2.08 29.11 -7.29
C GLN A 527 -1.66 29.45 -5.86
N VAL A 528 -1.40 28.43 -5.04
CA VAL A 528 -1.02 28.60 -3.62
C VAL A 528 0.50 28.44 -3.49
N SER A 529 1.17 29.50 -3.05
CA SER A 529 2.62 29.48 -2.79
C SER A 529 2.92 28.75 -1.49
N VAL A 530 3.90 27.84 -1.53
CA VAL A 530 4.27 27.03 -0.36
C VAL A 530 5.76 27.16 -0.09
N ARG A 531 6.09 27.62 1.12
CA ARG A 531 7.43 27.60 1.68
C ARG A 531 7.65 26.28 2.42
N ARG A 532 8.82 25.69 2.22
CA ARG A 532 9.25 24.52 2.96
C ARG A 532 9.95 24.96 4.25
N LEU A 533 9.52 24.42 5.38
CA LEU A 533 10.32 24.41 6.61
C LEU A 533 11.35 23.29 6.50
N HIS A 534 12.65 23.59 6.66
CA HIS A 534 13.69 22.56 6.66
C HIS A 534 13.63 21.69 7.93
N PRO A 535 13.41 20.36 7.84
CA PRO A 535 13.68 19.47 8.98
C PRO A 535 15.18 19.19 9.04
N GLY A 536 15.86 19.70 10.06
CA GLY A 536 17.30 19.59 10.28
C GLY A 536 17.85 18.19 10.64
N SER A 537 17.22 17.10 10.19
CA SER A 537 17.69 15.74 10.47
C SER A 537 17.52 14.80 9.29
N THR A 538 18.62 14.17 8.87
CA THR A 538 18.70 13.12 7.84
C THR A 538 17.81 11.91 8.13
N LEU A 539 17.57 11.59 9.41
CA LEU A 539 16.66 10.52 9.84
C LEU A 539 15.18 10.92 9.69
N ALA A 540 14.85 12.19 9.88
CA ALA A 540 13.51 12.72 9.65
C ALA A 540 13.19 12.86 8.15
N GLN A 541 14.19 13.14 7.32
CA GLN A 541 14.06 13.24 5.87
C GLN A 541 13.73 11.89 5.21
N ALA A 542 14.33 10.80 5.68
CA ALA A 542 14.01 9.43 5.22
C ALA A 542 12.61 8.96 5.66
N MET A 543 12.17 9.31 6.88
CA MET A 543 10.83 8.99 7.35
C MET A 543 9.73 9.88 6.73
N ASP A 544 10.03 11.12 6.34
CA ASP A 544 9.09 11.98 5.61
C ASP A 544 8.89 11.52 4.15
N PHE A 545 9.92 10.95 3.52
CA PHE A 545 9.87 10.48 2.13
C PHE A 545 8.88 9.32 1.94
N ALA A 546 8.78 8.40 2.90
CA ALA A 546 7.81 7.31 2.87
C ALA A 546 6.38 7.74 3.26
N ARG A 547 6.19 8.94 3.83
CA ARG A 547 4.94 9.37 4.48
C ARG A 547 4.20 10.54 3.80
N GLN A 548 4.73 11.10 2.72
CA GLN A 548 4.19 12.28 2.00
C GLN A 548 3.30 11.96 0.78
N LEU A 549 2.70 10.76 0.72
CA LEU A 549 1.83 10.32 -0.39
C LEU A 549 0.33 10.62 -0.20
N GLY A 550 -0.07 11.56 0.66
CA GLY A 550 -1.47 11.96 0.75
C GLY A 550 -1.81 13.17 -0.13
N ASN A 551 -3.10 13.37 -0.38
CA ASN A 551 -3.62 14.43 -1.24
C ASN A 551 -3.43 15.80 -0.59
N VAL A 552 -2.82 16.75 -1.31
CA VAL A 552 -2.82 18.17 -0.95
C VAL A 552 -4.17 18.74 -1.40
N SER A 553 -4.88 19.42 -0.51
CA SER A 553 -6.18 20.03 -0.81
C SER A 553 -6.33 21.40 -0.16
N VAL A 554 -7.30 22.18 -0.61
CA VAL A 554 -7.75 23.40 0.08
C VAL A 554 -9.20 23.25 0.50
N LYS A 555 -9.61 23.88 1.61
CA LYS A 555 -11.01 23.99 2.05
C LYS A 555 -11.54 25.38 1.82
N ASP A 556 -12.77 25.48 1.32
CA ASP A 556 -13.53 26.72 1.33
C ASP A 556 -14.19 27.00 2.70
N GLY A 557 -14.78 28.19 2.84
CA GLY A 557 -15.51 28.58 4.05
C GLY A 557 -16.71 27.70 4.41
N GLN A 558 -17.17 26.82 3.51
CA GLN A 558 -18.22 25.83 3.75
C GLN A 558 -17.64 24.45 4.14
N GLY A 559 -16.32 24.33 4.20
CA GLY A 559 -15.61 23.09 4.53
C GLY A 559 -15.46 22.13 3.35
N LYS A 560 -15.86 22.51 2.13
CA LYS A 560 -15.69 21.66 0.94
C LYS A 560 -14.22 21.64 0.53
N GLU A 561 -13.69 20.44 0.31
CA GLU A 561 -12.30 20.21 -0.11
C GLU A 561 -12.16 20.25 -1.63
N TYR A 562 -11.07 20.85 -2.10
CA TYR A 562 -10.66 20.90 -3.50
C TYR A 562 -9.24 20.32 -3.61
N PRO A 563 -9.04 19.18 -4.27
CA PRO A 563 -7.71 18.58 -4.43
C PRO A 563 -6.84 19.40 -5.37
N ALA A 564 -5.52 19.29 -5.21
CA ALA A 564 -4.57 19.91 -6.14
C ALA A 564 -4.68 19.27 -7.53
N VAL A 565 -4.84 20.10 -8.56
CA VAL A 565 -4.93 19.72 -9.97
C VAL A 565 -3.59 19.83 -10.69
N GLY A 566 -2.58 20.37 -10.03
CA GLY A 566 -1.26 20.58 -10.61
C GLY A 566 -0.27 21.10 -9.59
N THR A 567 1.00 21.14 -9.96
CA THR A 567 2.05 21.83 -9.24
C THR A 567 3.08 22.36 -10.22
N TRP A 568 3.68 23.50 -9.91
CA TRP A 568 4.87 23.95 -10.59
C TRP A 568 5.90 24.46 -9.60
N GLY A 569 7.17 24.37 -10.00
CA GLY A 569 8.28 24.87 -9.21
C GLY A 569 9.36 25.53 -10.06
N ILE A 570 10.11 26.42 -9.42
CA ILE A 570 11.35 27.00 -9.95
C ILE A 570 12.46 26.69 -8.95
N ALA A 571 13.53 26.06 -9.41
CA ALA A 571 14.68 25.72 -8.58
C ALA A 571 15.96 25.61 -9.41
N THR A 572 17.10 25.63 -8.73
CA THR A 572 18.40 25.38 -9.37
C THR A 572 18.72 23.89 -9.27
N VAL A 573 18.71 23.19 -10.41
CA VAL A 573 19.03 21.75 -10.50
C VAL A 573 20.41 21.62 -11.13
N GLY A 574 21.41 21.28 -10.31
CA GLY A 574 22.81 21.27 -10.73
C GLY A 574 23.30 22.70 -11.06
N ARG A 575 23.53 22.98 -12.35
CA ARG A 575 23.96 24.32 -12.83
C ARG A 575 22.84 25.10 -13.54
N ASP A 576 21.71 24.45 -13.78
CA ASP A 576 20.62 25.04 -14.55
C ASP A 576 19.52 25.55 -13.61
N ARG A 577 19.00 26.74 -13.92
CA ARG A 577 17.75 27.24 -13.32
C ARG A 577 16.59 26.66 -14.11
N LEU A 578 15.75 25.85 -13.47
CA LEU A 578 14.67 25.13 -14.13
C LEU A 578 13.31 25.58 -13.61
N PHE A 579 12.36 25.70 -14.53
CA PHE A 579 10.93 25.68 -14.27
C PHE A 579 10.39 24.29 -14.63
N GLU A 580 9.61 23.68 -13.75
CA GLU A 580 8.91 22.44 -14.02
C GLU A 580 7.44 22.56 -13.63
N LEU A 581 6.54 22.10 -14.50
CA LEU A 581 5.10 22.13 -14.34
C LEU A 581 4.51 20.75 -14.58
N ILE A 582 3.60 20.35 -13.71
CA ILE A 582 2.70 19.21 -13.89
C ILE A 582 1.28 19.73 -13.69
N TYR A 583 0.42 19.47 -14.67
CA TYR A 583 -0.97 19.93 -14.67
C TYR A 583 -1.86 18.80 -15.17
N PHE A 584 -2.83 18.39 -14.36
CA PHE A 584 -3.73 17.28 -14.67
C PHE A 584 -5.03 17.82 -15.28
N ASP A 585 -5.38 17.26 -16.43
CA ASP A 585 -6.70 17.44 -17.01
C ASP A 585 -7.76 16.66 -16.20
N GLU A 586 -9.04 16.87 -16.52
CA GLU A 586 -10.14 16.22 -15.81
C GLU A 586 -10.05 14.69 -15.86
N THR A 587 -9.58 14.12 -16.98
CA THR A 587 -9.46 12.67 -17.13
C THR A 587 -8.35 12.09 -16.24
N THR A 588 -7.20 12.77 -16.16
CA THR A 588 -6.09 12.35 -15.29
C THR A 588 -6.43 12.49 -13.82
N GLN A 589 -7.17 13.54 -13.44
CA GLN A 589 -7.62 13.74 -12.05
C GLN A 589 -8.49 12.59 -11.56
N ILE A 590 -9.35 12.04 -12.42
CA ILE A 590 -10.18 10.88 -12.08
C ILE A 590 -9.33 9.60 -11.94
N GLY A 591 -8.28 9.47 -12.75
CA GLY A 591 -7.43 8.28 -12.80
C GLY A 591 -6.27 8.24 -11.80
N SER A 592 -5.86 9.37 -11.23
CA SER A 592 -4.71 9.47 -10.33
C SER A 592 -5.02 10.36 -9.12
N PRO A 593 -5.37 9.78 -7.96
CA PRO A 593 -5.63 10.56 -6.74
C PRO A 593 -4.34 11.17 -6.14
N ALA A 594 -3.17 10.66 -6.53
CA ALA A 594 -1.90 11.11 -5.97
C ALA A 594 -1.61 12.56 -6.37
N PRO A 595 -1.08 13.39 -5.43
CA PRO A 595 -0.71 14.76 -5.76
C PRO A 595 0.36 14.76 -6.86
N PRO A 596 0.31 15.74 -7.78
CA PRO A 596 1.32 15.88 -8.83
C PRO A 596 2.70 16.10 -8.19
N LYS A 597 3.72 15.41 -8.69
CA LYS A 597 5.09 15.45 -8.15
C LYS A 597 6.09 15.80 -9.24
N LEU A 598 6.79 16.92 -9.05
CA LEU A 598 7.91 17.33 -9.91
C LEU A 598 8.94 16.19 -10.02
N ASP A 599 9.38 15.88 -11.24
CA ASP A 599 10.32 14.80 -11.56
C ASP A 599 11.77 15.31 -11.54
N LYS A 600 12.03 16.48 -12.15
CA LYS A 600 13.38 17.06 -12.27
C LYS A 600 13.76 17.92 -11.08
N ILE A 601 12.87 18.77 -10.61
CA ILE A 601 13.07 19.59 -9.42
C ILE A 601 12.81 18.71 -8.21
N ARG A 602 13.90 18.17 -7.66
CA ARG A 602 13.84 17.35 -6.48
C ARG A 602 13.82 18.20 -5.24
N ARG A 603 13.50 17.54 -4.13
CA ARG A 603 13.50 18.12 -2.81
C ARG A 603 14.84 18.77 -2.44
N ASP A 604 15.96 18.23 -2.90
CA ASP A 604 17.29 18.75 -2.57
C ASP A 604 17.69 19.96 -3.42
N ASP A 605 16.96 20.23 -4.50
CA ASP A 605 17.15 21.41 -5.36
C ASP A 605 16.38 22.63 -4.81
N MET A 606 15.40 22.40 -3.92
CA MET A 606 14.64 23.45 -3.22
C MET A 606 15.41 23.98 -2.00
N VAL A 607 16.64 24.42 -2.24
CA VAL A 607 17.55 25.00 -1.24
C VAL A 607 17.98 26.37 -1.74
N ASN A 608 17.88 27.39 -0.88
CA ASN A 608 18.06 28.81 -1.21
C ASN A 608 16.90 29.38 -2.03
N ASP A 609 17.16 29.83 -3.26
CA ASP A 609 16.20 30.50 -4.13
C ASP A 609 15.29 29.47 -4.80
N TYR A 610 14.04 29.34 -4.37
CA TYR A 610 13.06 28.52 -5.07
C TYR A 610 11.66 29.11 -4.99
N ALA A 611 10.79 28.62 -5.87
CA ALA A 611 9.36 28.86 -5.87
C ALA A 611 8.65 27.50 -6.00
N LEU A 612 7.59 27.26 -5.23
CA LEU A 612 6.77 26.05 -5.34
C LEU A 612 5.30 26.42 -5.15
N TYR A 613 4.48 26.06 -6.12
CA TYR A 613 3.05 26.37 -6.13
C TYR A 613 2.23 25.10 -6.36
N TYR A 614 1.13 24.99 -5.64
CA TYR A 614 0.06 24.03 -5.94
C TYR A 614 -1.09 24.73 -6.65
N LEU A 615 -1.67 24.03 -7.61
CA LEU A 615 -2.75 24.52 -8.46
C LEU A 615 -4.07 23.89 -8.04
N PHE A 616 -5.14 24.69 -7.95
CA PHE A 616 -6.48 24.20 -7.57
C PHE A 616 -7.55 24.83 -8.47
N HIS A 617 -8.53 24.03 -8.89
CA HIS A 617 -9.74 24.52 -9.57
C HIS A 617 -10.81 24.87 -8.55
N ILE A 618 -11.12 26.17 -8.41
CA ILE A 618 -12.05 26.68 -7.41
C ILE A 618 -13.26 27.33 -8.12
N PRO A 619 -14.51 26.98 -7.77
CA PRO A 619 -15.68 27.64 -8.31
C PRO A 619 -15.70 29.15 -8.00
N PRO A 620 -16.19 30.01 -8.91
CA PRO A 620 -16.32 31.44 -8.69
C PRO A 620 -17.05 31.79 -7.38
N GLY A 621 -16.62 32.86 -6.72
CA GLY A 621 -17.18 33.36 -5.46
C GLY A 621 -16.81 32.56 -4.20
N LYS A 622 -16.12 31.42 -4.33
CA LYS A 622 -15.70 30.62 -3.16
C LYS A 622 -14.47 31.23 -2.49
N ARG A 623 -14.56 31.41 -1.17
CA ARG A 623 -13.44 31.85 -0.33
C ARG A 623 -12.71 30.64 0.23
N ILE A 624 -11.41 30.54 -0.05
CA ILE A 624 -10.53 29.52 0.52
C ILE A 624 -10.05 29.96 1.90
N VAL A 625 -10.15 29.06 2.88
CA VAL A 625 -9.89 29.34 4.30
C VAL A 625 -8.87 28.40 4.92
N THR A 626 -8.56 27.26 4.31
CA THR A 626 -7.58 26.33 4.89
C THR A 626 -6.81 25.60 3.80
N PHE A 627 -5.49 25.49 3.96
CA PHE A 627 -4.62 24.63 3.16
C PHE A 627 -4.34 23.34 3.93
N LEU A 628 -4.68 22.19 3.36
CA LEU A 628 -4.54 20.88 3.99
C LEU A 628 -3.34 20.13 3.42
N THR A 629 -2.48 19.70 4.34
CA THR A 629 -1.45 18.69 4.06
C THR A 629 -1.88 17.35 4.66
N PRO A 630 -1.42 16.20 4.14
CA PRO A 630 -1.95 14.85 4.45
C PRO A 630 -2.11 14.44 5.91
N LYS A 631 -1.46 15.13 6.84
CA LYS A 631 -1.46 14.77 8.26
C LYS A 631 -1.52 16.00 9.17
N GLY A 632 -1.82 17.18 8.63
CA GLY A 632 -1.81 18.46 9.35
C GLY A 632 -3.23 18.88 9.72
N SER A 633 -3.39 19.70 10.75
CA SER A 633 -4.68 20.35 11.08
C SER A 633 -5.14 21.35 9.99
N GLY A 634 -4.34 21.51 8.94
CA GLY A 634 -4.46 22.59 7.98
C GLY A 634 -3.81 23.88 8.47
N GLU A 635 -3.42 24.71 7.52
CA GLU A 635 -2.99 26.08 7.77
C GLU A 635 -4.14 27.02 7.43
N ASP A 636 -4.41 27.98 8.32
CA ASP A 636 -5.49 28.95 8.11
C ASP A 636 -5.08 29.98 7.04
N LEU A 637 -5.91 30.11 6.01
CA LEU A 637 -5.72 31.04 4.88
C LEU A 637 -6.71 32.21 4.93
N ARG A 638 -7.52 32.35 5.99
CA ARG A 638 -8.56 33.40 6.07
C ARG A 638 -7.99 34.80 5.87
N ASP A 639 -6.80 35.06 6.38
CA ASP A 639 -6.14 36.37 6.32
C ASP A 639 -5.68 36.75 4.90
N GLN A 640 -5.54 35.77 3.99
CA GLN A 640 -5.12 36.02 2.61
C GLN A 640 -6.28 36.47 1.69
N ASN A 641 -7.52 36.43 2.18
CA ASN A 641 -8.72 36.82 1.43
C ASN A 641 -8.80 36.21 0.02
N LEU A 642 -8.44 34.93 -0.11
CA LEU A 642 -8.45 34.19 -1.38
C LEU A 642 -9.89 33.87 -1.80
N VAL A 643 -10.56 34.83 -2.44
CA VAL A 643 -11.90 34.68 -3.01
C VAL A 643 -11.78 34.50 -4.52
N ALA A 644 -12.30 33.38 -5.04
CA ALA A 644 -12.30 33.12 -6.47
C ALA A 644 -13.13 34.22 -7.19
N PRO A 645 -12.56 34.90 -8.20
CA PRO A 645 -13.26 35.97 -8.90
C PRO A 645 -14.48 35.42 -9.65
N ASN A 646 -15.54 36.22 -9.71
CA ASN A 646 -16.75 35.92 -10.48
C ASN A 646 -16.46 35.79 -11.97
#